data_AF-A0A318KTN1-F1
#
_entry.id   AF-A0A318KTN1-F1
#
_cell.length_a   1.000
_cell.length_b   1.000
_cell.length_c   1.000
_cell.angle_alpha   90.00
_cell.angle_beta   90.00
_cell.angle_gamma   90.00
#
_symmetry.space_group_name_H-M   'P 1'
#
loop_
_entity.id
_entity.type
_entity.pdbx_description
1 polymer ?
#
loop_
_entity_poly.entity_id
_entity_poly.type
_entity_poly.pdbx_seq_one_letter_code
_entity_poly.pdbx_strand_id
1 'polypeptide(L)'
;MKLDNFYVDDKMVSKALMSSIDDYIYLGDLTTNVFFVSQNMYDDFDLPGRLVEDLVNVWGRLIHEKDKERYFKSIDDMLAGKADSHNEEYQIRNRKGQYVWVHCKGCLYRDPQTQAPLSFIGIVKKPSSLGKVDSITGLLAHETFQETLQNLSADGMLDNAGFMILGIDNFTKINTLKTHHFGDIVLRNTAQDLTGLLPESVQLYRFDGDQFAIFTPDGTRCSLRAIYETIQAYTSHSHSAEGQTYDFTMSAGAVRFADISDIDEKAEKCAAIALKEAKANGKNQCVFFEESMLDYKVREQAILQDLQESIADNYAGYHLVYQPIADAATLRIIGAEALLRYQSKTYGALYPDEFIHLLENSGLILPVGRWVLSEAIKMCAKWRQRIPEFVMSVNVSCLQLKDDDFPHIVETELEKAHLPADSLILEMTESYFVSDSDIIADALSKLRKLGCNIAMDDFGTGYSSLGRLTNFNIDIVKIDRLFVQQLYANHFNHSFIEAVIRLCHSAGMKVCVEGVETCEEQQSISSLYSDTLQGYFFSKPIPPQSFEENFIAQPDCMGKYAIKEELPPYCIKMSSNKDLLLMMMDAVPLGFNLWNHNYQNVECNHAAVKMFDLLSEEEYLDHFYDLSPEYQPDGTPSMQKAKEYISKAFEKGSCVFYWQHQKLNGEPMPCEVTLVRIRYKNEYLVAGYTRDLRRQLRIEALCESKCHVYDPLPEAVMIFDIAKHACVYANPFMLEFVNAKAYPLQLDQFLMPPLSMKELIDLSCHQLNIGKRIFTFEFNLLIKGKPTPVLASSTYLSDHHDYLMITLNRTELKPEVSL
;
A
#
# COMPACT_ATOMS: atom_id res chain seq x y z
N MET A 1 39.34 13.06 55.07
CA MET A 1 40.68 12.80 54.46
C MET A 1 41.67 13.80 55.05
N LYS A 2 42.87 13.35 55.45
CA LYS A 2 43.96 14.24 55.90
C LYS A 2 45.14 14.12 54.94
N LEU A 3 45.37 15.17 54.17
CA LEU A 3 46.61 15.43 53.43
C LEU A 3 47.17 16.75 53.97
N ASP A 4 48.49 16.94 53.96
CA ASP A 4 49.16 18.07 54.61
C ASP A 4 48.48 19.42 54.26
N ASN A 5 47.83 20.03 55.26
CA ASN A 5 47.02 21.26 55.23
C ASN A 5 45.60 21.22 54.62
N PHE A 6 45.01 20.04 54.40
CA PHE A 6 43.61 19.90 53.97
C PHE A 6 42.86 18.92 54.89
N TYR A 7 41.90 19.44 55.65
CA TYR A 7 41.01 18.64 56.51
C TYR A 7 39.56 18.91 56.13
N VAL A 8 38.88 17.87 55.65
CA VAL A 8 37.43 17.83 55.49
C VAL A 8 36.94 16.56 56.16
N ASP A 9 35.89 16.69 56.97
CA ASP A 9 35.23 15.57 57.65
C ASP A 9 34.68 14.58 56.61
N ASP A 10 35.06 13.30 56.72
CA ASP A 10 34.65 12.24 55.80
C ASP A 10 33.13 12.11 55.68
N LYS A 11 32.38 12.31 56.78
CA LYS A 11 30.92 12.32 56.75
C LYS A 11 30.37 13.53 55.99
N MET A 12 31.04 14.67 56.08
CA MET A 12 30.68 15.88 55.34
C MET A 12 30.96 15.71 53.84
N VAL A 13 32.09 15.12 53.47
CA VAL A 13 32.45 14.83 52.07
C VAL A 13 31.47 13.83 51.46
N SER A 14 31.22 12.68 52.11
CA SER A 14 30.27 11.68 51.59
C SER A 14 28.86 12.24 51.45
N LYS A 15 28.40 13.03 52.43
CA LYS A 15 27.08 13.68 52.35
C LYS A 15 27.02 14.72 51.23
N ALA A 16 28.05 15.53 51.06
CA ALA A 16 28.12 16.54 50.00
C ALA A 16 28.18 15.90 48.60
N LEU A 17 28.96 14.85 48.41
CA LEU A 17 29.03 14.12 47.13
C LEU A 17 27.69 13.47 46.78
N MET A 18 27.05 12.81 47.76
CA MET A 18 25.74 12.17 47.57
C MET A 18 24.58 13.14 47.37
N SER A 19 24.74 14.43 47.73
CA SER A 19 23.74 15.46 47.50
C SER A 19 24.00 16.33 46.27
N SER A 20 25.19 16.23 45.66
CA SER A 20 25.63 17.11 44.56
C SER A 20 25.75 16.40 43.22
N ILE A 21 25.48 15.08 43.18
CA ILE A 21 25.58 14.25 41.98
C ILE A 21 24.24 13.55 41.80
N ASP A 22 23.70 13.62 40.58
CA ASP A 22 22.41 13.00 40.22
C ASP A 22 22.51 11.49 39.94
N ASP A 23 23.73 10.98 39.78
CA ASP A 23 24.02 9.55 39.71
C ASP A 23 23.76 8.86 41.07
N TYR A 24 23.57 7.55 41.04
CA TYR A 24 23.40 6.76 42.24
C TYR A 24 24.76 6.38 42.83
N ILE A 25 24.93 6.54 44.14
CA ILE A 25 26.17 6.21 44.83
C ILE A 25 25.89 5.13 45.88
N TYR A 26 26.79 4.14 45.98
CA TYR A 26 26.81 3.16 47.06
C TYR A 26 28.19 3.10 47.72
N LEU A 27 28.19 2.98 49.04
CA LEU A 27 29.38 2.82 49.89
C LEU A 27 29.19 1.59 50.78
N GLY A 28 29.87 0.51 50.46
CA GLY A 28 29.82 -0.75 51.21
C GLY A 28 30.96 -0.91 52.19
N ASP A 29 30.64 -1.27 53.43
CA ASP A 29 31.57 -1.91 54.36
C ASP A 29 31.40 -3.42 54.27
N LEU A 30 32.41 -4.09 53.71
CA LEU A 30 32.37 -5.54 53.49
C LEU A 30 32.70 -6.34 54.76
N THR A 31 33.20 -5.71 55.82
CA THR A 31 33.41 -6.38 57.10
C THR A 31 32.09 -6.61 57.84
N THR A 32 31.13 -5.71 57.65
CA THR A 32 29.77 -5.80 58.22
C THR A 32 28.72 -6.19 57.18
N ASN A 33 29.09 -6.22 55.89
CA ASN A 33 28.21 -6.41 54.73
C ASN A 33 27.04 -5.40 54.69
N VAL A 34 27.30 -4.16 55.12
CA VAL A 34 26.31 -3.07 55.14
C VAL A 34 26.71 -2.01 54.13
N PHE A 35 25.75 -1.59 53.32
CA PHE A 35 25.94 -0.57 52.29
C PHE A 35 25.11 0.67 52.59
N PHE A 36 25.72 1.83 52.42
CA PHE A 36 25.04 3.11 52.42
C PHE A 36 24.78 3.58 51.00
N VAL A 37 23.51 3.80 50.65
CA VAL A 37 23.09 4.27 49.33
C VAL A 37 22.60 5.71 49.35
N SER A 38 22.82 6.39 48.23
CA SER A 38 22.28 7.72 47.93
C SER A 38 20.74 7.77 47.99
N GLN A 39 20.18 8.95 48.24
CA GLN A 39 18.73 9.13 48.45
C GLN A 39 17.93 8.80 47.17
N ASN A 40 18.36 9.32 46.02
CA ASN A 40 17.81 9.02 44.70
C ASN A 40 17.82 7.50 44.38
N MET A 41 18.85 6.75 44.77
CA MET A 41 18.91 5.30 44.57
C MET A 41 17.86 4.55 45.40
N TYR A 42 17.62 5.01 46.64
CA TYR A 42 16.54 4.47 47.48
C TYR A 42 15.15 4.88 46.97
N ASP A 43 14.99 6.09 46.43
CA ASP A 43 13.70 6.57 45.94
C ASP A 43 13.28 5.87 44.64
N ASP A 44 14.23 5.65 43.73
CA ASP A 44 13.99 5.10 42.38
C ASP A 44 13.91 3.57 42.34
N PHE A 45 14.52 2.87 43.30
CA PHE A 45 14.56 1.41 43.38
C PHE A 45 13.95 0.91 44.68
N ASP A 46 13.29 -0.24 44.67
CA ASP A 46 12.53 -0.80 45.80
C ASP A 46 13.46 -1.37 46.90
N LEU A 47 14.31 -0.52 47.46
CA LEU A 47 15.30 -0.86 48.48
C LEU A 47 14.70 -0.74 49.90
N PRO A 48 15.14 -1.56 50.87
CA PRO A 48 14.57 -1.59 52.22
C PRO A 48 14.88 -0.32 53.05
N GLY A 49 15.87 0.47 52.63
CA GLY A 49 16.29 1.69 53.30
C GLY A 49 17.56 2.24 52.67
N ARG A 50 18.12 3.31 53.27
CA ARG A 50 19.42 3.87 52.85
C ARG A 50 20.62 3.12 53.38
N LEU A 51 20.44 2.37 54.46
CA LEU A 51 21.39 1.36 54.92
C LEU A 51 20.81 0.01 54.52
N VAL A 52 21.50 -0.69 53.65
CA VAL A 52 21.07 -1.96 53.08
C VAL A 52 22.07 -3.03 53.47
N GLU A 53 21.61 -4.03 54.22
CA GLU A 53 22.37 -5.26 54.44
C GLU A 53 22.38 -6.07 53.13
N ASP A 54 23.54 -6.58 52.75
CA ASP A 54 23.72 -7.43 51.58
C ASP A 54 23.17 -6.82 50.28
N LEU A 55 23.59 -5.58 49.99
CA LEU A 55 23.14 -4.83 48.82
C LEU A 55 23.36 -5.61 47.51
N VAL A 56 24.43 -6.41 47.39
CA VAL A 56 24.71 -7.20 46.18
C VAL A 56 23.53 -8.12 45.83
N ASN A 57 22.98 -8.85 46.80
CA ASN A 57 21.84 -9.74 46.58
C ASN A 57 20.50 -9.01 46.51
N VAL A 58 20.34 -7.91 47.25
CA VAL A 58 19.13 -7.06 47.15
C VAL A 58 19.06 -6.43 45.75
N TRP A 59 20.17 -5.92 45.24
CA TRP A 59 20.29 -5.30 43.93
C TRP A 59 20.17 -6.33 42.80
N GLY A 60 20.85 -7.47 42.92
CA GLY A 60 20.79 -8.55 41.94
C GLY A 60 19.38 -9.12 41.71
N ARG A 61 18.48 -9.03 42.70
CA ARG A 61 17.06 -9.40 42.54
C ARG A 61 16.26 -8.45 41.65
N LEU A 62 16.70 -7.21 41.50
CA LEU A 62 16.07 -6.22 40.64
C LEU A 62 16.61 -6.28 39.20
N ILE A 63 17.77 -6.90 38.99
CA ILE A 63 18.38 -7.04 37.65
C ILE A 63 17.54 -7.97 36.78
N HIS A 64 17.42 -7.65 35.49
CA HIS A 64 16.74 -8.48 34.50
C HIS A 64 17.39 -9.86 34.39
N GLU A 65 16.60 -10.93 34.23
CA GLU A 65 17.08 -12.32 34.28
C GLU A 65 18.29 -12.58 33.37
N LYS A 66 18.23 -12.08 32.13
CA LYS A 66 19.32 -12.18 31.12
C LYS A 66 20.67 -11.59 31.56
N ASP A 67 20.67 -10.59 32.45
CA ASP A 67 21.89 -9.87 32.85
C ASP A 67 22.43 -10.33 34.21
N LYS A 68 21.67 -11.14 34.97
CA LYS A 68 22.05 -11.56 36.33
C LYS A 68 23.34 -12.34 36.36
N GLU A 69 23.53 -13.29 35.44
CA GLU A 69 24.72 -14.14 35.43
C GLU A 69 26.00 -13.31 35.24
N ARG A 70 25.98 -12.35 34.32
CA ARG A 70 27.11 -11.42 34.09
C ARG A 70 27.40 -10.58 35.33
N TYR A 71 26.36 -10.03 35.97
CA TYR A 71 26.51 -9.24 37.19
C TYR A 71 27.16 -10.04 38.33
N PHE A 72 26.62 -11.22 38.66
CA PHE A 72 27.15 -12.04 39.76
C PHE A 72 28.57 -12.53 39.48
N LYS A 73 28.87 -12.94 38.24
CA LYS A 73 30.22 -13.33 37.85
C LYS A 73 31.24 -12.21 38.09
N SER A 74 30.89 -10.97 37.73
CA SER A 74 31.74 -9.79 37.93
C SER A 74 32.03 -9.55 39.43
N ILE A 75 31.03 -9.75 40.30
CA ILE A 75 31.20 -9.66 41.75
C ILE A 75 32.05 -10.81 42.31
N ASP A 76 31.80 -12.04 41.86
CA ASP A 76 32.55 -13.23 42.29
C ASP A 76 34.03 -13.15 41.92
N ASP A 77 34.34 -12.68 40.70
CA ASP A 77 35.71 -12.49 40.26
C ASP A 77 36.44 -11.42 41.09
N MET A 78 35.74 -10.39 41.58
CA MET A 78 36.31 -9.43 42.52
C MET A 78 36.56 -10.04 43.90
N LEU A 79 35.59 -10.77 44.45
CA LEU A 79 35.74 -11.42 45.76
C LEU A 79 36.85 -12.49 45.75
N ALA A 80 37.02 -13.19 44.62
CA ALA A 80 38.08 -14.17 44.40
C ALA A 80 39.48 -13.56 44.14
N GLY A 81 39.60 -12.23 44.08
CA GLY A 81 40.88 -11.54 43.87
C GLY A 81 41.37 -11.54 42.42
N LYS A 82 40.50 -11.84 41.45
CA LYS A 82 40.84 -11.80 40.01
C LYS A 82 40.67 -10.41 39.39
N ALA A 83 39.87 -9.55 40.04
CA ALA A 83 39.66 -8.16 39.67
C ALA A 83 39.48 -7.30 40.92
N ASP A 84 39.73 -6.00 40.81
CA ASP A 84 39.44 -5.02 41.87
C ASP A 84 38.43 -3.94 41.40
N SER A 85 37.85 -4.12 40.22
CA SER A 85 36.86 -3.21 39.64
C SER A 85 35.67 -3.96 39.08
N HIS A 86 34.48 -3.43 39.35
CA HIS A 86 33.22 -3.78 38.73
C HIS A 86 32.89 -2.73 37.67
N ASN A 87 32.56 -3.16 36.47
CA ASN A 87 32.21 -2.26 35.38
C ASN A 87 31.23 -2.98 34.45
N GLU A 88 29.94 -2.93 34.79
CA GLU A 88 28.90 -3.69 34.09
C GLU A 88 27.75 -2.78 33.70
N GLU A 89 27.23 -2.99 32.49
CA GLU A 89 25.97 -2.40 32.03
C GLU A 89 24.89 -3.48 32.09
N TYR A 90 23.72 -3.16 32.63
CA TYR A 90 22.62 -4.13 32.75
C TYR A 90 21.28 -3.44 32.94
N GLN A 91 20.19 -4.17 32.72
CA GLN A 91 18.84 -3.68 32.99
C GLN A 91 18.43 -3.99 34.44
N ILE A 92 17.86 -3.00 35.11
CA ILE A 92 17.37 -3.12 36.49
C ILE A 92 15.94 -2.59 36.61
N ARG A 93 15.11 -3.28 37.38
CA ARG A 93 13.73 -2.93 37.64
C ARG A 93 13.62 -1.81 38.67
N ASN A 94 13.08 -0.67 38.24
CA ASN A 94 12.77 0.46 39.10
C ASN A 94 11.51 0.21 39.94
N ARG A 95 11.19 1.14 40.85
CA ARG A 95 10.01 1.06 41.74
C ARG A 95 8.66 1.08 41.00
N LYS A 96 8.62 1.58 39.76
CA LYS A 96 7.44 1.56 38.89
C LYS A 96 7.28 0.22 38.14
N GLY A 97 8.16 -0.75 38.38
CA GLY A 97 8.17 -2.05 37.70
C GLY A 97 8.81 -2.03 36.31
N GLN A 98 9.43 -0.93 35.90
CA GLN A 98 10.04 -0.76 34.58
C GLN A 98 11.52 -1.14 34.61
N TYR A 99 11.98 -1.86 33.59
CA TYR A 99 13.41 -2.08 33.41
C TYR A 99 14.07 -0.85 32.81
N VAL A 100 15.09 -0.33 33.50
CA VAL A 100 15.93 0.77 33.04
C VAL A 100 17.36 0.27 32.91
N TRP A 101 18.05 0.69 31.85
CA TRP A 101 19.48 0.44 31.75
C TRP A 101 20.23 1.23 32.80
N VAL A 102 21.26 0.61 33.36
CA VAL A 102 22.20 1.26 34.25
C VAL A 102 23.63 0.83 33.93
N HIS A 103 24.56 1.76 34.14
CA HIS A 103 26.00 1.49 34.10
C HIS A 103 26.55 1.53 35.52
N CYS A 104 26.97 0.39 36.03
CA CYS A 104 27.49 0.23 37.38
C CYS A 104 29.03 0.16 37.34
N LYS A 105 29.68 1.14 37.96
CA LYS A 105 31.13 1.18 38.16
C LYS A 105 31.47 1.20 39.63
N GLY A 106 32.22 0.21 40.10
CA GLY A 106 32.67 0.14 41.49
C GLY A 106 34.10 -0.33 41.63
N CYS A 107 34.75 0.06 42.72
CA CYS A 107 36.09 -0.38 43.09
C CYS A 107 36.07 -1.07 44.44
N LEU A 108 36.80 -2.17 44.52
CA LEU A 108 37.01 -2.94 45.75
C LEU A 108 38.32 -2.50 46.41
N TYR A 109 38.22 -2.05 47.66
CA TYR A 109 39.38 -1.69 48.48
C TYR A 109 39.72 -2.83 49.43
N ARG A 110 41.01 -3.20 49.48
CA ARG A 110 41.53 -4.26 50.32
C ARG A 110 42.42 -3.71 51.42
N ASP A 111 42.51 -4.45 52.51
CA ASP A 111 43.46 -4.19 53.58
C ASP A 111 44.90 -4.38 53.06
N PRO A 112 45.79 -3.38 53.22
CA PRO A 112 47.15 -3.46 52.68
C PRO A 112 48.00 -4.61 53.25
N GLN A 113 47.69 -5.11 54.44
CA GLN A 113 48.46 -6.15 55.12
C GLN A 113 47.87 -7.54 54.90
N THR A 114 46.54 -7.67 54.96
CA THR A 114 45.85 -8.98 54.90
C THR A 114 45.25 -9.28 53.54
N GLN A 115 45.21 -8.31 52.61
CA GLN A 115 44.52 -8.39 51.32
C GLN A 115 43.02 -8.72 51.41
N ALA A 116 42.46 -8.69 52.62
CA ALA A 116 41.04 -8.92 52.84
C ALA A 116 40.21 -7.74 52.26
N PRO A 117 39.07 -8.00 51.62
CA PRO A 117 38.20 -6.94 51.11
C PRO A 117 37.61 -6.12 52.27
N LEU A 118 37.81 -4.81 52.26
CA LEU A 118 37.35 -3.88 53.30
C LEU A 118 36.11 -3.09 52.86
N SER A 119 36.11 -2.55 51.64
CA SER A 119 35.04 -1.67 51.19
C SER A 119 34.78 -1.80 49.71
N PHE A 120 33.52 -1.69 49.30
CA PHE A 120 33.11 -1.68 47.90
C PHE A 120 32.34 -0.39 47.61
N ILE A 121 32.94 0.48 46.81
CA ILE A 121 32.45 1.83 46.58
C ILE A 121 32.21 2.01 45.08
N GLY A 122 31.06 2.52 44.70
CA GLY A 122 30.77 2.73 43.30
C GLY A 122 29.62 3.68 43.02
N ILE A 123 29.44 3.89 41.71
CA ILE A 123 28.46 4.78 41.12
C ILE A 123 27.65 3.96 40.11
N VAL A 124 26.34 4.12 40.13
CA VAL A 124 25.43 3.60 39.11
C VAL A 124 24.84 4.78 38.35
N LYS A 125 25.02 4.80 37.03
CA LYS A 125 24.54 5.87 36.16
C LYS A 125 23.36 5.41 35.32
N LYS A 126 22.40 6.30 35.06
CA LYS A 126 21.43 6.11 33.96
C LYS A 126 22.14 6.45 32.63
N PRO A 127 22.14 5.56 31.62
CA PRO A 127 22.82 5.80 30.36
C PRO A 127 22.17 6.90 29.50
N SER A 128 20.97 7.38 29.85
CA SER A 128 20.38 8.59 29.27
C SER A 128 21.29 9.83 29.41
N SER A 129 22.16 9.86 30.43
CA SER A 129 23.14 10.94 30.65
C SER A 129 24.36 10.86 29.72
N LEU A 130 24.50 9.77 28.94
CA LEU A 130 25.63 9.48 28.06
C LEU A 130 25.23 9.44 26.57
N GLY A 131 23.97 9.72 26.23
CA GLY A 131 23.47 9.69 24.85
C GLY A 131 23.33 8.28 24.24
N LYS A 132 23.48 7.21 25.03
CA LYS A 132 23.48 5.82 24.52
C LYS A 132 22.10 5.16 24.47
N VAL A 133 21.08 5.77 25.09
CA VAL A 133 19.74 5.21 25.23
C VAL A 133 18.70 6.28 24.95
N ASP A 134 17.69 5.94 24.17
CA ASP A 134 16.57 6.83 23.86
C ASP A 134 15.67 7.06 25.09
N SER A 135 15.37 8.33 25.35
CA SER A 135 14.63 8.77 26.54
C SER A 135 13.16 8.38 26.55
N ILE A 136 12.57 8.09 25.38
CA ILE A 136 11.14 7.77 25.23
C ILE A 136 10.91 6.27 25.38
N THR A 137 11.72 5.48 24.68
CA THR A 137 11.55 4.03 24.51
C THR A 137 12.42 3.21 25.46
N GLY A 138 13.54 3.75 25.93
CA GLY A 138 14.53 3.02 26.74
C GLY A 138 15.39 2.03 25.94
N LEU A 139 15.27 2.02 24.61
CA LEU A 139 16.13 1.25 23.71
C LEU A 139 17.49 1.94 23.52
N LEU A 140 18.49 1.17 23.09
CA LEU A 140 19.77 1.73 22.65
C LEU A 140 19.54 2.72 21.50
N ALA A 141 20.22 3.86 21.55
CA ALA A 141 20.10 4.92 20.55
C ALA A 141 20.89 4.57 19.28
N HIS A 142 20.58 5.28 18.19
CA HIS A 142 21.22 5.10 16.89
C HIS A 142 22.75 5.20 16.95
N GLU A 143 23.29 6.10 17.77
CA GLU A 143 24.73 6.26 17.95
C GLU A 143 25.38 4.99 18.53
N THR A 144 24.67 4.26 19.39
CA THR A 144 25.17 2.99 19.97
C THR A 144 25.11 1.85 18.96
N PHE A 145 24.15 1.89 18.03
CA PHE A 145 24.13 0.98 16.89
C PHE A 145 25.37 1.19 15.99
N GLN A 146 25.72 2.45 15.69
CA GLN A 146 26.90 2.77 14.89
C GLN A 146 28.20 2.30 15.56
N GLU A 147 28.35 2.51 16.87
CA GLU A 147 29.48 1.97 17.64
C GLU A 147 29.55 0.44 17.56
N THR A 148 28.40 -0.24 17.64
CA THR A 148 28.30 -1.70 17.56
C THR A 148 28.69 -2.22 16.17
N LEU A 149 28.23 -1.56 15.09
CA LEU A 149 28.62 -1.90 13.72
C LEU A 149 30.12 -1.77 13.49
N GLN A 150 30.73 -0.66 13.95
CA GLN A 150 32.17 -0.44 13.78
C GLN A 150 32.99 -1.54 14.46
N ASN A 151 32.59 -1.96 15.66
CA ASN A 151 33.27 -3.04 16.37
C ASN A 151 33.12 -4.39 15.65
N LEU A 152 31.91 -4.73 15.21
CA LEU A 152 31.65 -6.00 14.50
C LEU A 152 32.31 -6.06 13.12
N SER A 153 32.41 -4.91 12.45
CA SER A 153 33.12 -4.73 11.17
C SER A 153 34.61 -5.00 11.35
N ALA A 154 35.22 -4.41 12.39
CA ALA A 154 36.64 -4.63 12.72
C ALA A 154 36.96 -6.10 13.04
N ASP A 155 36.01 -6.84 13.63
CA ASP A 155 36.16 -8.25 13.97
C ASP A 155 35.87 -9.21 12.80
N GLY A 156 35.45 -8.70 11.63
CA GLY A 156 35.13 -9.51 10.45
C GLY A 156 33.89 -10.40 10.61
N MET A 157 32.98 -10.05 11.53
CA MET A 157 31.83 -10.86 11.91
C MET A 157 30.54 -10.47 11.16
N LEU A 158 30.60 -9.52 10.23
CA LEU A 158 29.43 -8.96 9.54
C LEU A 158 29.02 -9.74 8.28
N ASP A 159 29.85 -10.63 7.74
CA ASP A 159 29.58 -11.32 6.47
C ASP A 159 28.24 -12.08 6.45
N ASN A 160 27.80 -12.61 7.59
CA ASN A 160 26.53 -13.32 7.70
C ASN A 160 25.42 -12.50 8.36
N ALA A 161 25.69 -11.27 8.78
CA ALA A 161 24.74 -10.45 9.53
C ALA A 161 23.71 -9.77 8.63
N GLY A 162 22.63 -9.29 9.25
CA GLY A 162 21.54 -8.58 8.60
C GLY A 162 21.15 -7.33 9.38
N PHE A 163 20.65 -6.35 8.64
CA PHE A 163 20.17 -5.08 9.17
C PHE A 163 18.77 -4.77 8.61
N MET A 164 17.91 -4.20 9.44
CA MET A 164 16.56 -3.81 9.04
C MET A 164 16.15 -2.50 9.70
N ILE A 165 15.63 -1.55 8.92
CA ILE A 165 14.95 -0.37 9.45
C ILE A 165 13.45 -0.59 9.35
N LEU A 166 12.76 -0.35 10.45
CA LEU A 166 11.33 -0.42 10.61
C LEU A 166 10.76 0.98 10.78
N GLY A 167 9.61 1.27 10.19
CA GLY A 167 8.91 2.54 10.41
C GLY A 167 7.42 2.35 10.64
N ILE A 168 6.85 3.05 11.62
CA ILE A 168 5.40 3.05 11.86
C ILE A 168 4.69 3.77 10.70
N ASP A 169 3.70 3.12 10.10
CA ASP A 169 2.97 3.69 8.98
C ASP A 169 1.97 4.74 9.47
N ASN A 170 1.95 5.90 8.80
CA ASN A 170 1.06 7.02 9.12
C ASN A 170 1.18 7.51 10.58
N PHE A 171 2.35 7.42 11.20
CA PHE A 171 2.56 7.88 12.59
C PHE A 171 2.14 9.35 12.83
N THR A 172 2.28 10.20 11.81
CA THR A 172 1.79 11.59 11.86
C THR A 172 0.29 11.68 12.17
N LYS A 173 -0.53 10.77 11.63
CA LYS A 173 -1.97 10.70 11.92
C LYS A 173 -2.22 10.38 13.40
N ILE A 174 -1.40 9.51 14.00
CA ILE A 174 -1.48 9.20 15.44
C ILE A 174 -1.18 10.45 16.26
N ASN A 175 -0.11 11.18 15.93
CA ASN A 175 0.26 12.44 16.60
C ASN A 175 -0.81 13.53 16.44
N THR A 176 -1.38 13.70 15.24
CA THR A 176 -2.37 14.74 14.98
C THR A 176 -3.72 14.45 15.63
N LEU A 177 -4.16 13.18 15.63
CA LEU A 177 -5.46 12.80 16.17
C LEU A 177 -5.49 12.72 17.71
N LYS A 178 -4.35 12.42 18.34
CA LYS A 178 -4.29 12.03 19.77
C LYS A 178 -3.24 12.77 20.60
N THR A 179 -2.57 13.79 20.04
CA THR A 179 -1.45 14.57 20.60
C THR A 179 -0.09 13.86 20.55
N HIS A 180 1.00 14.64 20.53
CA HIS A 180 2.38 14.12 20.57
C HIS A 180 2.66 13.21 21.78
N HIS A 181 2.04 13.50 22.93
CA HIS A 181 2.19 12.68 24.13
C HIS A 181 1.70 11.24 23.91
N PHE A 182 0.59 11.07 23.18
CA PHE A 182 0.07 9.75 22.84
C PHE A 182 1.00 9.02 21.87
N GLY A 183 1.61 9.73 20.91
CA GLY A 183 2.65 9.19 20.05
C GLY A 183 3.83 8.60 20.83
N ASP A 184 4.30 9.31 21.87
CA ASP A 184 5.37 8.82 22.75
C ASP A 184 4.98 7.54 23.50
N ILE A 185 3.70 7.43 23.90
CA ILE A 185 3.18 6.22 24.55
C ILE A 185 3.16 5.05 23.56
N VAL A 186 2.70 5.28 22.31
CA VAL A 186 2.72 4.27 21.25
C VAL A 186 4.15 3.77 21.02
N LEU A 187 5.10 4.70 20.82
CA LEU A 187 6.51 4.35 20.62
C LEU A 187 7.09 3.52 21.76
N ARG A 188 6.77 3.89 23.00
CA ARG A 188 7.24 3.19 24.20
C ARG A 188 6.67 1.78 24.31
N ASN A 189 5.36 1.63 24.09
CA ASN A 189 4.71 0.32 24.15
C ASN A 189 5.23 -0.59 23.04
N THR A 190 5.34 -0.07 21.81
CA THR A 190 5.92 -0.82 20.69
C THR A 190 7.35 -1.26 20.99
N ALA A 191 8.20 -0.38 21.52
CA ALA A 191 9.55 -0.75 21.91
C ALA A 191 9.60 -1.89 22.95
N GLN A 192 8.76 -1.81 23.98
CA GLN A 192 8.69 -2.83 25.04
C GLN A 192 8.19 -4.17 24.50
N ASP A 193 7.11 -4.16 23.73
CA ASP A 193 6.51 -5.36 23.18
C ASP A 193 7.47 -6.04 22.19
N LEU A 194 8.07 -5.27 21.28
CA LEU A 194 9.04 -5.80 20.33
C LEU A 194 10.27 -6.39 21.02
N THR A 195 10.77 -5.77 22.09
CA THR A 195 11.89 -6.31 22.86
C THR A 195 11.57 -7.68 23.49
N GLY A 196 10.30 -7.90 23.88
CA GLY A 196 9.86 -9.19 24.42
C GLY A 196 9.55 -10.25 23.37
N LEU A 197 9.21 -9.84 22.15
CA LEU A 197 8.85 -10.72 21.03
C LEU A 197 10.06 -11.23 20.24
N LEU A 198 11.13 -10.43 20.16
CA LEU A 198 12.29 -10.75 19.34
C LEU A 198 13.23 -11.77 20.03
N PRO A 199 13.89 -12.67 19.27
CA PRO A 199 14.86 -13.61 19.82
C PRO A 199 16.07 -12.92 20.49
N GLU A 200 16.72 -13.58 21.45
CA GLU A 200 17.88 -13.03 22.18
C GLU A 200 19.06 -12.63 21.30
N SER A 201 19.22 -13.29 20.14
CA SER A 201 20.27 -12.96 19.16
C SER A 201 19.99 -11.68 18.38
N VAL A 202 18.77 -11.15 18.45
CA VAL A 202 18.31 -9.98 17.70
C VAL A 202 18.38 -8.75 18.59
N GLN A 203 19.07 -7.72 18.11
CA GLN A 203 19.20 -6.45 18.83
C GLN A 203 18.27 -5.40 18.24
N LEU A 204 17.47 -4.77 19.09
CA LEU A 204 16.54 -3.71 18.74
C LEU A 204 17.07 -2.35 19.22
N TYR A 205 17.07 -1.40 18.31
CA TYR A 205 17.55 -0.03 18.51
C TYR A 205 16.46 0.96 18.18
N ARG A 206 16.54 2.11 18.82
CA ARG A 206 15.81 3.29 18.40
C ARG A 206 16.62 4.02 17.32
N PHE A 207 16.00 4.24 16.16
CA PHE A 207 16.70 4.85 15.02
C PHE A 207 16.44 6.37 14.98
N ASP A 208 15.28 6.79 14.46
CA ASP A 208 14.88 8.20 14.39
C ASP A 208 13.34 8.32 14.36
N GLY A 209 12.77 9.41 14.84
CA GLY A 209 11.36 9.78 14.59
C GLY A 209 10.30 8.71 14.92
N ASP A 210 9.83 7.95 13.94
CA ASP A 210 8.86 6.85 14.05
C ASP A 210 9.49 5.47 13.75
N GLN A 211 10.82 5.41 13.75
CA GLN A 211 11.61 4.30 13.22
C GLN A 211 12.40 3.55 14.28
N PHE A 212 12.55 2.25 14.05
CA PHE A 212 13.35 1.33 14.83
C PHE A 212 14.36 0.65 13.92
N ALA A 213 15.47 0.18 14.48
CA ALA A 213 16.49 -0.55 13.75
C ALA A 213 16.69 -1.92 14.40
N ILE A 214 16.83 -2.94 13.58
CA ILE A 214 17.12 -4.30 14.00
C ILE A 214 18.44 -4.75 13.41
N PHE A 215 19.27 -5.33 14.27
CA PHE A 215 20.47 -6.05 13.89
C PHE A 215 20.32 -7.54 14.26
N THR A 216 20.74 -8.42 13.37
CA THR A 216 20.79 -9.87 13.61
C THR A 216 22.10 -10.45 13.09
N PRO A 217 22.78 -11.33 13.87
CA PRO A 217 23.92 -12.10 13.39
C PRO A 217 23.58 -13.08 12.26
N ASP A 218 22.32 -13.50 12.16
CA ASP A 218 21.79 -14.29 11.05
C ASP A 218 20.99 -13.39 10.10
N GLY A 219 21.69 -12.85 9.12
CA GLY A 219 21.17 -12.03 8.04
C GLY A 219 20.74 -12.82 6.82
N THR A 220 20.42 -14.11 6.92
CA THR A 220 19.75 -14.79 5.81
C THR A 220 18.40 -14.12 5.53
N ARG A 221 17.97 -14.09 4.26
CA ARG A 221 16.68 -13.49 3.88
C ARG A 221 15.52 -14.15 4.64
N CYS A 222 15.58 -15.46 4.86
CA CYS A 222 14.59 -16.20 5.64
C CYS A 222 14.50 -15.70 7.09
N SER A 223 15.64 -15.49 7.75
CA SER A 223 15.70 -15.04 9.15
C SER A 223 15.16 -13.62 9.30
N LEU A 224 15.62 -12.69 8.46
CA LEU A 224 15.11 -11.31 8.43
C LEU A 224 13.60 -11.27 8.14
N ARG A 225 13.12 -12.12 7.22
CA ARG A 225 11.69 -12.21 6.91
C ARG A 225 10.88 -12.75 8.07
N ALA A 226 11.36 -13.78 8.76
CA ALA A 226 10.69 -14.35 9.94
C ALA A 226 10.61 -13.33 11.09
N ILE A 227 11.67 -12.55 11.31
CA ILE A 227 11.66 -11.43 12.25
C ILE A 227 10.57 -10.42 11.87
N TYR A 228 10.50 -10.03 10.60
CA TYR A 228 9.48 -9.09 10.14
C TYR A 228 8.06 -9.66 10.25
N GLU A 229 7.82 -10.92 9.90
CA GLU A 229 6.51 -11.57 10.00
C GLU A 229 6.03 -11.62 11.46
N THR A 230 6.95 -11.79 12.42
CA THR A 230 6.64 -11.69 13.86
C THR A 230 6.18 -10.29 14.24
N ILE A 231 6.85 -9.26 13.74
CA ILE A 231 6.49 -7.85 13.96
C ILE A 231 5.17 -7.51 13.28
N GLN A 232 4.97 -7.98 12.05
CA GLN A 232 3.75 -7.78 11.28
C GLN A 232 2.55 -8.38 12.00
N ALA A 233 2.68 -9.60 12.53
CA ALA A 233 1.67 -10.26 13.35
C ALA A 233 1.40 -9.49 14.67
N TYR A 234 2.40 -8.85 15.26
CA TYR A 234 2.17 -7.96 16.41
C TYR A 234 1.30 -6.75 16.00
N THR A 235 1.64 -6.07 14.91
CA THR A 235 0.92 -4.87 14.44
C THR A 235 -0.46 -5.16 13.84
N SER A 236 -0.80 -6.41 13.52
CA SER A 236 -2.11 -6.77 12.97
C SER A 236 -3.23 -6.77 14.02
N HIS A 237 -2.88 -6.66 15.30
CA HIS A 237 -3.84 -6.62 16.42
C HIS A 237 -4.09 -5.18 16.87
N SER A 238 -5.30 -4.90 17.36
CA SER A 238 -5.58 -3.60 17.99
C SER A 238 -4.85 -3.46 19.32
N HIS A 239 -4.20 -2.32 19.50
CA HIS A 239 -3.49 -1.98 20.74
C HIS A 239 -4.33 -1.04 21.60
N SER A 240 -4.05 -0.97 22.90
CA SER A 240 -4.72 -0.03 23.80
C SER A 240 -3.76 0.64 24.76
N ALA A 241 -3.92 1.95 24.93
CA ALA A 241 -3.17 2.74 25.89
C ALA A 241 -4.11 3.81 26.49
N GLU A 242 -4.02 4.01 27.80
CA GLU A 242 -4.84 4.99 28.54
C GLU A 242 -6.36 4.89 28.27
N GLY A 243 -6.86 3.67 28.06
CA GLY A 243 -8.27 3.41 27.76
C GLY A 243 -8.71 3.75 26.34
N GLN A 244 -7.77 4.06 25.43
CA GLN A 244 -8.04 4.29 24.01
C GLN A 244 -7.42 3.18 23.16
N THR A 245 -8.17 2.70 22.17
CA THR A 245 -7.68 1.73 21.19
C THR A 245 -7.05 2.45 20.00
N TYR A 246 -5.95 1.89 19.47
CA TYR A 246 -5.26 2.39 18.30
C TYR A 246 -4.71 1.23 17.46
N ASP A 247 -4.72 1.45 16.15
CA ASP A 247 -4.24 0.49 15.15
C ASP A 247 -3.16 1.17 14.32
N PHE A 248 -2.10 0.43 14.00
CA PHE A 248 -1.03 0.88 13.12
C PHE A 248 -0.38 -0.32 12.44
N THR A 249 0.27 -0.08 11.31
CA THR A 249 1.10 -1.08 10.63
C THR A 249 2.55 -0.62 10.63
N MET A 250 3.48 -1.52 10.32
CA MET A 250 4.89 -1.19 10.17
C MET A 250 5.43 -1.68 8.83
N SER A 251 6.12 -0.80 8.11
CA SER A 251 6.88 -1.15 6.91
C SER A 251 8.36 -1.33 7.27
N ALA A 252 9.07 -2.16 6.51
CA ALA A 252 10.47 -2.47 6.75
C ALA A 252 11.34 -2.42 5.49
N GLY A 253 12.58 -1.97 5.65
CA GLY A 253 13.64 -2.08 4.66
C GLY A 253 14.78 -2.93 5.20
N ALA A 254 15.10 -4.03 4.53
CA ALA A 254 16.08 -5.02 5.00
C ALA A 254 17.30 -5.08 4.08
N VAL A 255 18.49 -5.25 4.67
CA VAL A 255 19.78 -5.35 3.99
C VAL A 255 20.56 -6.51 4.58
N ARG A 256 21.25 -7.27 3.72
CA ARG A 256 22.27 -8.23 4.13
C ARG A 256 23.62 -7.58 3.94
N PHE A 257 24.51 -7.68 4.92
CA PHE A 257 25.84 -7.08 4.81
C PHE A 257 26.67 -7.72 3.69
N ALA A 258 26.45 -9.01 3.39
CA ALA A 258 27.05 -9.69 2.22
C ALA A 258 26.65 -9.08 0.86
N ASP A 259 25.50 -8.42 0.77
CA ASP A 259 24.96 -7.89 -0.48
C ASP A 259 25.44 -6.43 -0.73
N ILE A 260 26.29 -5.88 0.14
CA ILE A 260 26.83 -4.51 0.03
C ILE A 260 28.36 -4.50 0.10
N SER A 261 28.98 -3.64 -0.71
CA SER A 261 30.45 -3.56 -0.85
C SER A 261 31.13 -2.65 0.18
N ASP A 262 30.38 -1.85 0.94
CA ASP A 262 30.88 -0.86 1.89
C ASP A 262 29.88 -0.71 3.05
N ILE A 263 30.28 -1.18 4.23
CA ILE A 263 29.37 -1.55 5.31
C ILE A 263 29.00 -0.35 6.21
N ASP A 264 29.95 0.55 6.46
CA ASP A 264 29.83 1.54 7.54
C ASP A 264 28.86 2.70 7.21
N GLU A 265 28.72 3.10 5.94
CA GLU A 265 27.84 4.22 5.53
C GLU A 265 26.74 3.81 4.54
N LYS A 266 26.88 2.68 3.84
CA LYS A 266 25.84 2.24 2.86
C LYS A 266 24.75 1.39 3.48
N ALA A 267 24.98 0.63 4.55
CA ALA A 267 23.96 -0.30 5.07
C ALA A 267 22.69 0.43 5.52
N GLU A 268 22.83 1.50 6.31
CA GLU A 268 21.71 2.32 6.76
C GLU A 268 20.99 3.00 5.59
N LYS A 269 21.75 3.57 4.65
CA LYS A 269 21.21 4.21 3.45
C LYS A 269 20.44 3.24 2.56
N CYS A 270 20.97 2.03 2.37
CA CYS A 270 20.34 0.97 1.59
C CYS A 270 19.04 0.50 2.25
N ALA A 271 19.04 0.30 3.56
CA ALA A 271 17.85 -0.08 4.31
C ALA A 271 16.80 1.03 4.30
N ALA A 272 17.21 2.29 4.38
CA ALA A 272 16.30 3.44 4.28
C ALA A 272 15.66 3.55 2.88
N ILE A 273 16.42 3.28 1.81
CA ILE A 273 15.87 3.21 0.43
C ILE A 273 14.85 2.09 0.34
N ALA A 274 15.17 0.90 0.84
CA ALA A 274 14.25 -0.23 0.84
C ALA A 274 13.00 0.03 1.69
N LEU A 275 13.12 0.72 2.82
CA LEU A 275 11.98 1.12 3.65
C LEU A 275 11.08 2.11 2.93
N LYS A 276 11.66 3.08 2.23
CA LYS A 276 10.90 4.05 1.43
C LYS A 276 10.15 3.34 0.31
N GLU A 277 10.79 2.37 -0.33
CA GLU A 277 10.17 1.51 -1.34
C GLU A 277 9.02 0.68 -0.76
N ALA A 278 9.19 0.11 0.44
CA ALA A 278 8.11 -0.58 1.15
C ALA A 278 6.91 0.33 1.44
N LYS A 279 7.17 1.58 1.85
CA LYS A 279 6.14 2.59 2.10
C LYS A 279 5.45 3.05 0.80
N ALA A 280 6.15 3.05 -0.34
CA ALA A 280 5.59 3.38 -1.65
C ALA A 280 4.73 2.24 -2.23
N ASN A 281 5.14 0.98 -2.05
CA ASN A 281 4.46 -0.22 -2.58
C ASN A 281 3.19 -0.63 -1.81
N GLY A 282 2.57 0.29 -1.08
CA GLY A 282 1.33 0.04 -0.33
C GLY A 282 1.49 -0.15 1.18
N LYS A 283 2.70 0.05 1.73
CA LYS A 283 3.01 -0.06 3.18
C LYS A 283 2.81 -1.48 3.73
N ASN A 284 2.93 -1.66 5.05
CA ASN A 284 2.76 -2.94 5.75
C ASN A 284 3.49 -4.12 5.10
N GLN A 285 4.71 -3.88 4.62
CA GLN A 285 5.53 -4.90 3.97
C GLN A 285 7.02 -4.71 4.28
N CYS A 286 7.80 -5.75 4.06
CA CYS A 286 9.26 -5.71 4.11
C CYS A 286 9.84 -5.82 2.70
N VAL A 287 10.67 -4.86 2.33
CA VAL A 287 11.41 -4.88 1.05
C VAL A 287 12.89 -5.11 1.34
N PHE A 288 13.49 -6.05 0.63
CA PHE A 288 14.94 -6.26 0.66
C PHE A 288 15.62 -5.32 -0.31
N PHE A 289 16.72 -4.72 0.10
CA PHE A 289 17.53 -3.87 -0.76
C PHE A 289 18.12 -4.68 -1.93
N GLU A 290 18.07 -4.08 -3.12
CA GLU A 290 18.73 -4.53 -4.32
C GLU A 290 19.49 -3.36 -4.93
N GLU A 291 20.66 -3.61 -5.53
CA GLU A 291 21.52 -2.55 -6.07
C GLU A 291 20.81 -1.72 -7.17
N SER A 292 19.89 -2.34 -7.91
CA SER A 292 18.99 -1.68 -8.88
C SER A 292 18.14 -0.55 -8.27
N MET A 293 17.83 -0.60 -6.97
CA MET A 293 17.09 0.45 -6.27
C MET A 293 17.90 1.74 -6.13
N LEU A 294 19.23 1.64 -6.08
CA LEU A 294 20.12 2.79 -6.01
C LEU A 294 20.13 3.55 -7.34
N ASP A 295 20.22 2.83 -8.45
CA ASP A 295 20.20 3.39 -9.80
C ASP A 295 18.88 4.11 -10.10
N TYR A 296 17.75 3.53 -9.66
CA TYR A 296 16.44 4.17 -9.80
C TYR A 296 16.36 5.49 -9.02
N LYS A 297 16.86 5.55 -7.79
CA LYS A 297 16.85 6.79 -6.98
C LYS A 297 17.78 7.87 -7.52
N VAL A 298 18.97 7.48 -7.99
CA VAL A 298 19.89 8.40 -8.66
C VAL A 298 19.25 8.96 -9.93
N ARG A 299 18.56 8.11 -10.70
CA ARG A 299 17.81 8.54 -11.89
C ARG A 299 16.66 9.47 -11.54
N GLU A 300 15.81 9.16 -10.56
CA GLU A 300 14.72 10.04 -10.12
C GLU A 300 15.25 11.42 -9.70
N GLN A 301 16.36 11.45 -8.94
CA GLN A 301 16.98 12.70 -8.52
C GLN A 301 17.52 13.51 -9.70
N ALA A 302 18.16 12.85 -10.67
CA ALA A 302 18.65 13.48 -11.88
C ALA A 302 17.49 14.04 -12.73
N ILE A 303 16.40 13.28 -12.89
CA ILE A 303 15.19 13.74 -13.59
C ILE A 303 14.59 14.95 -12.86
N LEU A 304 14.48 14.91 -11.53
CA LEU A 304 13.95 16.02 -10.76
C LEU A 304 14.77 17.30 -10.93
N GLN A 305 16.10 17.17 -10.95
CA GLN A 305 17.00 18.29 -11.22
C GLN A 305 16.79 18.84 -12.64
N ASP A 306 16.74 17.98 -13.65
CA ASP A 306 16.45 18.36 -15.04
C ASP A 306 15.11 19.12 -15.16
N LEU A 307 14.06 18.64 -14.48
CA LEU A 307 12.74 19.29 -14.45
C LEU A 307 12.80 20.69 -13.84
N GLN A 308 13.52 20.86 -12.73
CA GLN A 308 13.71 22.16 -12.06
C GLN A 308 14.49 23.15 -12.92
N GLU A 309 15.61 22.72 -13.49
CA GLU A 309 16.42 23.54 -14.39
C GLU A 309 15.62 23.97 -15.63
N SER A 310 14.80 23.06 -16.16
CA SER A 310 13.92 23.33 -17.30
C SER A 310 12.87 24.39 -16.99
N ILE A 311 12.29 24.38 -15.79
CA ILE A 311 11.34 25.43 -15.35
C ILE A 311 12.06 26.78 -15.24
N ALA A 312 13.28 26.80 -14.69
CA ALA A 312 14.10 28.02 -14.61
C ALA A 312 14.50 28.56 -15.99
N ASP A 313 14.71 27.66 -16.96
CA ASP A 313 14.99 27.94 -18.37
C ASP A 313 13.71 28.09 -19.20
N ASN A 314 12.71 28.80 -18.66
CA ASN A 314 11.42 29.11 -19.31
C ASN A 314 10.71 27.87 -19.88
N TYR A 315 10.62 26.81 -19.08
CA TYR A 315 9.98 25.54 -19.42
C TYR A 315 10.59 24.84 -20.65
N ALA A 316 11.89 25.01 -20.89
CA ALA A 316 12.59 24.31 -21.97
C ALA A 316 12.40 22.78 -21.88
N GLY A 317 12.04 22.15 -23.01
CA GLY A 317 11.79 20.70 -23.06
C GLY A 317 10.36 20.27 -22.74
N TYR A 318 9.57 21.10 -22.05
CA TYR A 318 8.13 20.87 -21.90
C TYR A 318 7.39 21.25 -23.18
N HIS A 319 6.43 20.41 -23.56
CA HIS A 319 5.55 20.68 -24.70
C HIS A 319 4.21 19.97 -24.51
N LEU A 320 3.18 20.48 -25.18
CA LEU A 320 1.86 19.86 -25.21
C LEU A 320 1.67 19.12 -26.53
N VAL A 321 1.14 17.91 -26.42
CA VAL A 321 0.54 17.18 -27.53
C VAL A 321 -0.96 17.08 -27.31
N TYR A 322 -1.72 16.90 -28.37
CA TYR A 322 -3.17 17.00 -28.34
C TYR A 322 -3.79 15.73 -28.90
N GLN A 323 -4.74 15.17 -28.18
CA GLN A 323 -5.53 14.03 -28.64
C GLN A 323 -6.95 14.49 -29.00
N PRO A 324 -7.48 14.14 -30.18
CA PRO A 324 -8.78 14.64 -30.62
C PRO A 324 -9.94 13.97 -29.86
N ILE A 325 -10.95 14.76 -29.53
CA ILE A 325 -12.23 14.33 -28.97
C ILE A 325 -13.30 14.55 -30.04
N ALA A 326 -14.03 13.49 -30.37
CA ALA A 326 -15.05 13.50 -31.41
C ALA A 326 -16.46 13.41 -30.83
N ASP A 327 -17.42 14.06 -31.49
CA ASP A 327 -18.84 13.84 -31.25
C ASP A 327 -19.21 12.40 -31.67
N ALA A 328 -19.87 11.63 -30.80
CA ALA A 328 -20.10 10.21 -31.05
C ALA A 328 -21.05 9.95 -32.24
N ALA A 329 -21.99 10.85 -32.50
CA ALA A 329 -22.99 10.68 -33.55
C ALA A 329 -22.43 11.06 -34.93
N THR A 330 -21.76 12.20 -35.03
CA THR A 330 -21.27 12.76 -36.29
C THR A 330 -19.82 12.39 -36.60
N LEU A 331 -19.07 11.93 -35.58
CA LEU A 331 -17.62 11.75 -35.59
C LEU A 331 -16.83 13.01 -35.95
N ARG A 332 -17.46 14.19 -35.88
CA ARG A 332 -16.77 15.46 -36.07
C ARG A 332 -15.88 15.74 -34.86
N ILE A 333 -14.68 16.24 -35.11
CA ILE A 333 -13.81 16.66 -34.01
C ILE A 333 -14.36 17.95 -33.39
N ILE A 334 -14.70 17.88 -32.10
CA ILE A 334 -15.29 18.98 -31.33
C ILE A 334 -14.37 19.48 -30.23
N GLY A 335 -13.29 18.76 -29.92
CA GLY A 335 -12.35 19.16 -28.90
C GLY A 335 -11.03 18.42 -28.95
N ALA A 336 -10.18 18.70 -27.97
CA ALA A 336 -8.96 17.95 -27.74
C ALA A 336 -8.59 17.92 -26.26
N GLU A 337 -7.93 16.85 -25.86
CA GLU A 337 -7.23 16.76 -24.59
C GLU A 337 -5.78 17.22 -24.74
N ALA A 338 -5.35 18.15 -23.89
CA ALA A 338 -3.98 18.63 -23.80
C ALA A 338 -3.16 17.73 -22.87
N LEU A 339 -2.16 17.07 -23.44
CA LEU A 339 -1.33 16.08 -22.75
C LEU A 339 0.11 16.57 -22.64
N LEU A 340 0.62 16.65 -21.41
CA LEU A 340 1.98 17.10 -21.13
C LEU A 340 3.02 16.08 -21.59
N ARG A 341 4.08 16.57 -22.23
CA ARG A 341 5.27 15.79 -22.61
C ARG A 341 6.52 16.55 -22.19
N TYR A 342 7.56 15.80 -21.87
CA TYR A 342 8.83 16.36 -21.44
C TYR A 342 10.00 15.68 -22.14
N GLN A 343 10.90 16.51 -22.66
CA GLN A 343 12.16 16.10 -23.27
C GLN A 343 13.32 16.51 -22.35
N SER A 344 13.84 15.54 -21.60
CA SER A 344 15.04 15.71 -20.77
C SER A 344 16.27 15.92 -21.67
N LYS A 345 17.16 16.82 -21.24
CA LYS A 345 18.48 17.03 -21.86
C LYS A 345 19.35 15.78 -21.72
N THR A 346 19.21 15.06 -20.61
CA THR A 346 20.05 13.91 -20.24
C THR A 346 19.50 12.59 -20.76
N TYR A 347 18.17 12.39 -20.68
CA TYR A 347 17.53 11.08 -20.92
C TYR A 347 16.61 11.04 -22.15
N GLY A 348 16.45 12.16 -22.85
CA GLY A 348 15.57 12.25 -24.00
C GLY A 348 14.09 12.30 -23.60
N ALA A 349 13.22 11.66 -24.39
CA ALA A 349 11.77 11.71 -24.14
C ALA A 349 11.42 10.85 -22.93
N LEU A 350 10.79 11.45 -21.92
CA LEU A 350 10.30 10.74 -20.73
C LEU A 350 8.81 10.48 -20.84
N TYR A 351 8.36 9.33 -20.32
CA TYR A 351 6.95 8.99 -20.26
C TYR A 351 6.25 9.79 -19.13
N PRO A 352 4.99 10.21 -19.30
CA PRO A 352 4.22 10.93 -18.28
C PRO A 352 4.29 10.29 -16.88
N ASP A 353 4.14 8.97 -16.80
CA ASP A 353 4.17 8.21 -15.55
C ASP A 353 5.53 8.25 -14.83
N GLU A 354 6.61 8.63 -15.53
CA GLU A 354 7.95 8.71 -14.95
C GLU A 354 8.27 10.10 -14.35
N PHE A 355 7.54 11.16 -14.74
CA PHE A 355 7.85 12.51 -14.27
C PHE A 355 6.68 13.25 -13.62
N ILE A 356 5.42 12.89 -13.92
CA ILE A 356 4.25 13.55 -13.30
C ILE A 356 4.26 13.31 -11.78
N HIS A 357 4.53 12.09 -11.31
CA HIS A 357 4.61 11.82 -9.87
C HIS A 357 5.75 12.59 -9.20
N LEU A 358 6.87 12.80 -9.90
CA LEU A 358 7.99 13.62 -9.42
C LEU A 358 7.58 15.09 -9.31
N LEU A 359 6.85 15.62 -10.29
CA LEU A 359 6.31 16.99 -10.24
C LEU A 359 5.35 17.16 -9.05
N GLU A 360 4.48 16.19 -8.80
CA GLU A 360 3.53 16.23 -7.69
C GLU A 360 4.24 16.14 -6.34
N ASN A 361 5.12 15.15 -6.15
CA ASN A 361 5.84 14.94 -4.89
C ASN A 361 6.77 16.10 -4.52
N SER A 362 7.28 16.84 -5.51
CA SER A 362 8.14 18.01 -5.31
C SER A 362 7.38 19.34 -5.28
N GLY A 363 6.08 19.34 -5.56
CA GLY A 363 5.26 20.56 -5.70
C GLY A 363 5.51 21.35 -6.99
N LEU A 364 6.41 20.91 -7.87
CA LEU A 364 6.66 21.52 -9.18
C LEU A 364 5.46 21.38 -10.14
N ILE A 365 4.50 20.51 -9.84
CA ILE A 365 3.25 20.42 -10.58
C ILE A 365 2.45 21.74 -10.55
N LEU A 366 2.63 22.58 -9.53
CA LEU A 366 1.94 23.87 -9.44
C LEU A 366 2.40 24.85 -10.54
N PRO A 367 3.69 25.21 -10.67
CA PRO A 367 4.15 26.08 -11.75
C PRO A 367 3.97 25.44 -13.14
N VAL A 368 4.24 24.14 -13.28
CA VAL A 368 4.06 23.43 -14.56
C VAL A 368 2.59 23.39 -14.96
N GLY A 369 1.68 23.09 -14.04
CA GLY A 369 0.24 23.06 -14.29
C GLY A 369 -0.32 24.42 -14.72
N ARG A 370 0.18 25.52 -14.13
CA ARG A 370 -0.15 26.89 -14.59
C ARG A 370 0.32 27.15 -16.01
N TRP A 371 1.52 26.69 -16.36
CA TRP A 371 2.06 26.80 -17.72
C TRP A 371 1.24 25.96 -18.71
N VAL A 372 0.91 24.71 -18.37
CA VAL A 372 0.05 23.82 -19.18
C VAL A 372 -1.29 24.47 -19.46
N LEU A 373 -1.94 25.01 -18.42
CA LEU A 373 -3.23 25.69 -18.55
C LEU A 373 -3.15 26.89 -19.50
N SER A 374 -2.14 27.74 -19.35
CA SER A 374 -1.94 28.92 -20.20
C SER A 374 -1.71 28.53 -21.66
N GLU A 375 -0.88 27.53 -21.94
CA GLU A 375 -0.62 27.06 -23.30
C GLU A 375 -1.83 26.38 -23.94
N ALA A 376 -2.57 25.56 -23.18
CA ALA A 376 -3.79 24.92 -23.64
C ALA A 376 -4.89 25.95 -23.98
N ILE A 377 -5.09 26.95 -23.13
CA ILE A 377 -6.05 28.06 -23.36
C ILE A 377 -5.66 28.87 -24.60
N LYS A 378 -4.37 29.20 -24.79
CA LYS A 378 -3.88 29.90 -25.98
C LYS A 378 -4.17 29.11 -27.26
N MET A 379 -3.93 27.79 -27.25
CA MET A 379 -4.22 26.94 -28.40
C MET A 379 -5.73 26.81 -28.64
N CYS A 380 -6.54 26.67 -27.58
CA CYS A 380 -7.99 26.69 -27.67
C CYS A 380 -8.50 27.95 -28.37
N ALA A 381 -7.99 29.13 -27.98
CA ALA A 381 -8.36 30.41 -28.59
C ALA A 381 -8.02 30.46 -30.08
N LYS A 382 -6.86 29.92 -30.47
CA LYS A 382 -6.45 29.83 -31.87
C LYS A 382 -7.38 28.91 -32.67
N TRP A 383 -7.71 27.74 -32.13
CA TRP A 383 -8.54 26.76 -32.82
C TRP A 383 -10.01 27.16 -32.89
N ARG A 384 -10.52 27.88 -31.89
CA ARG A 384 -11.89 28.44 -31.90
C ARG A 384 -12.13 29.51 -32.96
N GLN A 385 -11.08 30.11 -33.53
CA GLN A 385 -11.22 30.97 -34.71
C GLN A 385 -11.74 30.20 -35.94
N ARG A 386 -11.53 28.88 -36.00
CA ARG A 386 -12.01 28.02 -37.09
C ARG A 386 -13.18 27.13 -36.68
N ILE A 387 -13.18 26.64 -35.44
CA ILE A 387 -14.25 25.80 -34.88
C ILE A 387 -14.81 26.51 -33.63
N PRO A 388 -15.82 27.39 -33.75
CA PRO A 388 -16.30 28.22 -32.64
C PRO A 388 -16.75 27.46 -31.39
N GLU A 389 -17.17 26.19 -31.55
CA GLU A 389 -17.64 25.31 -30.48
C GLU A 389 -16.50 24.44 -29.88
N PHE A 390 -15.24 24.67 -30.27
CA PHE A 390 -14.13 23.80 -29.85
C PHE A 390 -13.89 23.87 -28.34
N VAL A 391 -13.70 22.71 -27.73
CA VAL A 391 -13.45 22.58 -26.29
C VAL A 391 -12.07 21.98 -26.03
N MET A 392 -11.36 22.52 -25.05
CA MET A 392 -10.06 22.03 -24.61
C MET A 392 -10.19 21.34 -23.25
N SER A 393 -9.76 20.08 -23.17
CA SER A 393 -9.65 19.31 -21.94
C SER A 393 -8.25 19.42 -21.35
N VAL A 394 -8.14 19.65 -20.04
CA VAL A 394 -6.87 19.78 -19.31
C VAL A 394 -6.94 19.00 -17.99
N ASN A 395 -5.98 18.09 -17.79
CA ASN A 395 -5.81 17.36 -16.54
C ASN A 395 -5.36 18.28 -15.39
N VAL A 396 -5.96 18.11 -14.21
CA VAL A 396 -5.67 18.90 -13.02
C VAL A 396 -5.29 18.01 -11.85
N SER A 397 -4.11 18.23 -11.27
CA SER A 397 -3.65 17.53 -10.06
C SER A 397 -4.40 18.00 -8.82
N CYS A 398 -4.61 17.09 -7.85
CA CYS A 398 -5.19 17.41 -6.54
C CYS A 398 -4.43 18.52 -5.80
N LEU A 399 -3.11 18.64 -6.00
CA LEU A 399 -2.32 19.71 -5.38
C LEU A 399 -2.69 21.10 -5.93
N GLN A 400 -3.04 21.20 -7.21
CA GLN A 400 -3.47 22.45 -7.82
C GLN A 400 -4.83 22.91 -7.28
N LEU A 401 -5.74 21.98 -6.98
CA LEU A 401 -7.06 22.33 -6.43
C LEU A 401 -7.03 22.71 -4.96
N LYS A 402 -5.98 22.31 -4.24
CA LYS A 402 -5.72 22.77 -2.88
C LYS A 402 -5.08 24.16 -2.83
N ASP A 403 -4.65 24.69 -3.97
CA ASP A 403 -4.20 26.08 -4.11
C ASP A 403 -5.44 26.98 -4.22
N ASP A 404 -5.71 27.79 -3.18
CA ASP A 404 -6.87 28.66 -3.10
C ASP A 404 -6.97 29.65 -4.28
N ASP A 405 -5.83 29.99 -4.90
CA ASP A 405 -5.74 30.90 -6.03
C ASP A 405 -6.05 30.22 -7.38
N PHE A 406 -6.15 28.89 -7.45
CA PHE A 406 -6.31 28.17 -8.71
C PHE A 406 -7.55 28.59 -9.52
N PRO A 407 -8.77 28.72 -8.94
CA PRO A 407 -9.93 29.21 -9.68
C PRO A 407 -9.73 30.61 -10.27
N HIS A 408 -9.04 31.50 -9.53
CA HIS A 408 -8.74 32.85 -10.01
C HIS A 408 -7.71 32.85 -11.15
N ILE A 409 -6.75 31.93 -11.12
CA ILE A 409 -5.80 31.73 -12.22
C ILE A 409 -6.53 31.27 -13.49
N VAL A 410 -7.47 30.32 -13.38
CA VAL A 410 -8.28 29.86 -14.51
C VAL A 410 -9.09 31.00 -15.12
N GLU A 411 -9.79 31.77 -14.28
CA GLU A 411 -10.54 32.97 -14.70
C GLU A 411 -9.64 33.96 -15.44
N THR A 412 -8.49 34.30 -14.86
CA THR A 412 -7.53 35.26 -15.43
C THR A 412 -6.99 34.82 -16.79
N GLU A 413 -6.66 33.54 -16.96
CA GLU A 413 -6.13 33.04 -18.24
C GLU A 413 -7.22 33.00 -19.33
N LEU A 414 -8.46 32.63 -18.98
CA LEU A 414 -9.60 32.69 -19.89
C LEU A 414 -9.91 34.12 -20.34
N GLU A 415 -9.89 35.09 -19.41
CA GLU A 415 -10.09 36.51 -19.70
C GLU A 415 -9.02 37.06 -20.66
N LYS A 416 -7.73 36.76 -20.40
CA LYS A 416 -6.62 37.15 -21.29
C LYS A 416 -6.82 36.62 -22.71
N ALA A 417 -7.29 35.39 -22.84
CA ALA A 417 -7.54 34.74 -24.12
C ALA A 417 -8.89 35.12 -24.77
N HIS A 418 -9.72 35.90 -24.07
CA HIS A 418 -11.09 36.26 -24.48
C HIS A 418 -11.96 35.03 -24.80
N LEU A 419 -11.80 33.98 -23.99
CA LEU A 419 -12.54 32.73 -24.14
C LEU A 419 -13.70 32.63 -23.14
N PRO A 420 -14.85 32.08 -23.55
CA PRO A 420 -15.89 31.69 -22.61
C PRO A 420 -15.41 30.50 -21.76
N ALA A 421 -15.89 30.42 -20.51
CA ALA A 421 -15.48 29.36 -19.59
C ALA A 421 -15.91 27.95 -20.03
N ASP A 422 -16.98 27.84 -20.83
CA ASP A 422 -17.44 26.58 -21.43
C ASP A 422 -16.48 26.02 -22.51
N SER A 423 -15.44 26.78 -22.88
CA SER A 423 -14.39 26.33 -23.79
C SER A 423 -13.35 25.43 -23.12
N LEU A 424 -13.41 25.28 -21.79
CA LEU A 424 -12.44 24.55 -20.99
C LEU A 424 -13.13 23.48 -20.15
N ILE A 425 -12.65 22.25 -20.31
CA ILE A 425 -12.97 21.11 -19.44
C ILE A 425 -11.77 20.85 -18.54
N LEU A 426 -12.01 20.79 -17.23
CA LEU A 426 -11.01 20.42 -16.24
C LEU A 426 -11.23 18.95 -15.87
N GLU A 427 -10.20 18.12 -16.10
CA GLU A 427 -10.26 16.67 -15.89
C GLU A 427 -9.57 16.28 -14.58
N MET A 428 -10.21 15.36 -13.86
CA MET A 428 -9.82 14.95 -12.52
C MET A 428 -10.11 13.47 -12.30
N THR A 429 -9.17 12.73 -11.72
CA THR A 429 -9.37 11.31 -11.43
C THR A 429 -10.48 11.06 -10.39
N GLU A 430 -11.12 9.90 -10.48
CA GLU A 430 -12.18 9.44 -9.54
C GLU A 430 -11.79 9.61 -8.06
N SER A 431 -10.54 9.31 -7.71
CA SER A 431 -10.02 9.31 -6.33
C SER A 431 -10.19 10.66 -5.62
N TYR A 432 -10.25 11.76 -6.38
CA TYR A 432 -10.34 13.12 -5.83
C TYR A 432 -11.74 13.41 -5.27
N PHE A 433 -12.78 12.87 -5.91
CA PHE A 433 -14.17 13.07 -5.50
C PHE A 433 -14.54 12.24 -4.26
N VAL A 434 -13.78 11.19 -3.96
CA VAL A 434 -13.98 10.36 -2.76
C VAL A 434 -13.41 11.03 -1.50
N SER A 435 -12.46 11.96 -1.65
CA SER A 435 -11.82 12.64 -0.52
C SER A 435 -12.76 13.66 0.15
N ASP A 436 -13.04 13.48 1.44
CA ASP A 436 -13.86 14.40 2.26
C ASP A 436 -13.08 15.69 2.60
N SER A 437 -12.71 16.46 1.57
CA SER A 437 -11.97 17.72 1.71
C SER A 437 -12.84 18.92 1.32
N ASP A 438 -13.29 19.68 2.32
CA ASP A 438 -14.10 20.90 2.12
C ASP A 438 -13.44 21.91 1.17
N ILE A 439 -12.09 21.96 1.16
CA ILE A 439 -11.30 22.84 0.29
C ILE A 439 -11.52 22.50 -1.19
N ILE A 440 -11.49 21.22 -1.54
CA ILE A 440 -11.66 20.77 -2.93
C ILE A 440 -13.10 21.04 -3.38
N ALA A 441 -14.08 20.78 -2.52
CA ALA A 441 -15.49 21.07 -2.81
C ALA A 441 -15.73 22.56 -3.08
N ASP A 442 -15.10 23.46 -2.32
CA ASP A 442 -15.20 24.92 -2.55
C ASP A 442 -14.52 25.34 -3.85
N ALA A 443 -13.33 24.83 -4.16
CA ALA A 443 -12.62 25.10 -5.42
C ALA A 443 -13.45 24.67 -6.64
N LEU A 444 -14.04 23.47 -6.62
CA LEU A 444 -14.91 22.98 -7.68
C LEU A 444 -16.18 23.84 -7.82
N SER A 445 -16.77 24.27 -6.69
CA SER A 445 -17.92 25.17 -6.71
C SER A 445 -17.59 26.51 -7.39
N LYS A 446 -16.40 27.08 -7.11
CA LYS A 446 -15.92 28.32 -7.74
C LYS A 446 -15.70 28.14 -9.24
N LEU A 447 -15.03 27.07 -9.65
CA LEU A 447 -14.78 26.75 -11.07
C LEU A 447 -16.08 26.57 -11.87
N ARG A 448 -17.10 25.93 -11.30
CA ARG A 448 -18.42 25.83 -11.94
C ARG A 448 -19.16 27.16 -11.99
N LYS A 449 -19.06 27.99 -10.96
CA LYS A 449 -19.65 29.35 -10.98
C LYS A 449 -19.04 30.23 -12.07
N LEU A 450 -17.76 30.02 -12.39
CA LEU A 450 -17.11 30.64 -13.55
C LEU A 450 -17.69 30.15 -14.88
N GLY A 451 -18.23 28.92 -14.91
CA GLY A 451 -18.84 28.29 -16.08
C GLY A 451 -17.96 27.22 -16.73
N CYS A 452 -16.86 26.81 -16.08
CA CYS A 452 -16.01 25.71 -16.57
C CYS A 452 -16.72 24.37 -16.39
N ASN A 453 -16.53 23.47 -17.35
CA ASN A 453 -17.00 22.10 -17.23
C ASN A 453 -16.01 21.25 -16.44
N ILE A 454 -16.52 20.37 -15.57
CA ILE A 454 -15.71 19.43 -14.81
C ILE A 454 -15.96 18.02 -15.34
N ALA A 455 -14.87 17.32 -15.67
CA ALA A 455 -14.90 15.92 -16.06
C ALA A 455 -14.26 15.03 -14.98
N MET A 456 -14.88 13.87 -14.74
CA MET A 456 -14.29 12.79 -13.97
C MET A 456 -13.62 11.80 -14.91
N ASP A 457 -12.33 11.59 -14.68
CA ASP A 457 -11.46 10.72 -15.44
C ASP A 457 -11.28 9.35 -14.78
N ASP A 458 -10.88 8.35 -15.57
CA ASP A 458 -10.65 6.95 -15.15
C ASP A 458 -11.84 6.27 -14.44
N PHE A 459 -13.08 6.61 -14.83
CA PHE A 459 -14.27 6.10 -14.17
C PHE A 459 -14.35 4.57 -14.26
N GLY A 460 -14.46 3.92 -13.09
CA GLY A 460 -14.65 2.47 -12.96
C GLY A 460 -13.35 1.67 -12.74
N THR A 461 -12.21 2.35 -12.59
CA THR A 461 -10.99 1.77 -11.99
C THR A 461 -11.09 1.67 -10.46
N GLY A 462 -12.03 2.41 -9.84
CA GLY A 462 -12.40 2.34 -8.43
C GLY A 462 -13.83 1.81 -8.19
N TYR A 463 -14.00 0.92 -7.19
CA TYR A 463 -15.27 0.19 -6.96
C TYR A 463 -16.37 0.99 -6.22
N SER A 464 -16.20 2.30 -5.97
CA SER A 464 -17.00 3.05 -4.98
C SER A 464 -17.91 4.16 -5.54
N SER A 465 -17.95 4.40 -6.85
CA SER A 465 -18.40 5.67 -7.41
C SER A 465 -19.84 5.70 -7.95
N LEU A 466 -20.45 4.59 -8.38
CA LEU A 466 -21.80 4.62 -9.00
C LEU A 466 -22.87 5.19 -8.06
N GLY A 467 -22.84 4.82 -6.77
CA GLY A 467 -23.79 5.32 -5.77
C GLY A 467 -23.54 6.77 -5.34
N ARG A 468 -22.35 7.32 -5.64
CA ARG A 468 -21.97 8.70 -5.29
C ARG A 468 -21.99 9.67 -6.49
N LEU A 469 -22.12 9.17 -7.73
CA LEU A 469 -22.22 10.00 -8.95
C LEU A 469 -23.25 11.13 -8.81
N THR A 470 -24.41 10.87 -8.20
CA THR A 470 -25.46 11.88 -7.98
C THR A 470 -25.10 12.94 -6.92
N ASN A 471 -24.15 12.64 -6.05
CA ASN A 471 -23.64 13.57 -5.04
C ASN A 471 -22.46 14.40 -5.57
N PHE A 472 -21.84 13.97 -6.66
CA PHE A 472 -20.73 14.67 -7.26
C PHE A 472 -21.25 15.70 -8.26
N ASN A 473 -20.89 16.97 -8.05
CA ASN A 473 -21.28 18.08 -8.91
C ASN A 473 -20.40 18.11 -10.18
N ILE A 474 -20.48 17.07 -11.02
CA ILE A 474 -19.67 16.85 -12.23
C ILE A 474 -20.55 17.06 -13.46
N ASP A 475 -19.95 17.46 -14.59
CA ASP A 475 -20.66 17.68 -15.85
C ASP A 475 -20.41 16.56 -16.87
N ILE A 476 -19.23 15.91 -16.83
CA ILE A 476 -18.80 14.87 -17.78
C ILE A 476 -18.19 13.67 -17.04
N VAL A 477 -18.53 12.45 -17.46
CA VAL A 477 -17.90 11.21 -16.99
C VAL A 477 -17.13 10.59 -18.15
N LYS A 478 -15.83 10.32 -17.95
CA LYS A 478 -14.97 9.64 -18.93
C LYS A 478 -14.84 8.17 -18.53
N ILE A 479 -15.38 7.28 -19.35
CA ILE A 479 -15.36 5.83 -19.13
C ILE A 479 -14.02 5.28 -19.63
N ASP A 480 -13.28 4.64 -18.74
CA ASP A 480 -11.96 4.11 -19.02
C ASP A 480 -11.97 2.97 -20.08
N ARG A 481 -10.85 2.86 -20.79
CA ARG A 481 -10.61 1.87 -21.84
C ARG A 481 -10.84 0.42 -21.38
N LEU A 482 -10.59 0.08 -20.12
CA LEU A 482 -10.79 -1.29 -19.61
C LEU A 482 -12.21 -1.78 -19.84
N PHE A 483 -13.21 -0.88 -19.83
CA PHE A 483 -14.60 -1.23 -20.16
C PHE A 483 -14.78 -1.50 -21.65
N VAL A 484 -14.13 -0.72 -22.52
CA VAL A 484 -14.20 -0.87 -23.98
C VAL A 484 -13.62 -2.21 -24.44
N GLN A 485 -12.47 -2.62 -23.91
CA GLN A 485 -11.85 -3.91 -24.26
C GLN A 485 -12.73 -5.12 -23.91
N GLN A 486 -13.58 -4.98 -22.90
CA GLN A 486 -14.45 -6.05 -22.42
C GLN A 486 -15.78 -6.18 -23.19
N LEU A 487 -16.08 -5.26 -24.13
CA LEU A 487 -17.33 -5.27 -24.92
C LEU A 487 -17.48 -6.54 -25.79
N TYR A 488 -16.38 -7.15 -26.24
CA TYR A 488 -16.40 -8.34 -27.10
C TYR A 488 -16.49 -9.67 -26.35
N ALA A 489 -16.27 -9.65 -25.03
CA ALA A 489 -16.19 -10.88 -24.24
C ALA A 489 -17.57 -11.44 -23.85
N ASN A 490 -18.62 -10.60 -23.74
CA ASN A 490 -19.96 -11.04 -23.31
C ASN A 490 -21.07 -10.00 -23.56
N HIS A 491 -22.29 -10.44 -23.93
CA HIS A 491 -23.49 -9.57 -24.05
C HIS A 491 -23.81 -8.77 -22.77
N PHE A 492 -23.37 -9.28 -21.62
CA PHE A 492 -23.51 -8.63 -20.32
C PHE A 492 -22.77 -7.28 -20.24
N ASN A 493 -21.57 -7.17 -20.82
CA ASN A 493 -20.75 -5.95 -20.71
C ASN A 493 -21.29 -4.80 -21.58
N HIS A 494 -21.87 -5.12 -22.74
CA HIS A 494 -22.59 -4.13 -23.55
C HIS A 494 -23.77 -3.53 -22.79
N SER A 495 -24.58 -4.37 -22.14
CA SER A 495 -25.73 -3.93 -21.33
C SER A 495 -25.30 -3.11 -20.12
N PHE A 496 -24.14 -3.44 -19.53
CA PHE A 496 -23.56 -2.69 -18.42
C PHE A 496 -23.15 -1.27 -18.83
N ILE A 497 -22.35 -1.11 -19.89
CA ILE A 497 -21.93 0.22 -20.36
C ILE A 497 -23.14 1.05 -20.77
N GLU A 498 -24.13 0.44 -21.43
CA GLU A 498 -25.41 1.10 -21.76
C GLU A 498 -26.12 1.62 -20.51
N ALA A 499 -26.20 0.82 -19.46
CA ALA A 499 -26.83 1.22 -18.20
C ALA A 499 -26.08 2.37 -17.51
N VAL A 500 -24.74 2.34 -17.54
CA VAL A 500 -23.90 3.42 -17.00
C VAL A 500 -24.11 4.73 -17.78
N ILE A 501 -24.11 4.68 -19.11
CA ILE A 501 -24.35 5.86 -19.95
C ILE A 501 -25.72 6.46 -19.64
N ARG A 502 -26.76 5.63 -19.59
CA ARG A 502 -28.13 6.06 -19.25
C ARG A 502 -28.22 6.66 -17.85
N LEU A 503 -27.49 6.11 -16.88
CA LEU A 503 -27.44 6.64 -15.52
C LEU A 503 -26.84 8.06 -15.53
N CYS A 504 -25.70 8.25 -16.18
CA CYS A 504 -25.05 9.54 -16.29
C CYS A 504 -25.99 10.58 -16.91
N HIS A 505 -26.65 10.22 -18.02
CA HIS A 505 -27.63 11.09 -18.67
C HIS A 505 -28.83 11.42 -17.77
N SER A 506 -29.33 10.46 -17.01
CA SER A 506 -30.45 10.68 -16.08
C SER A 506 -30.09 11.63 -14.93
N ALA A 507 -28.81 11.70 -14.56
CA ALA A 507 -28.25 12.64 -13.60
C ALA A 507 -27.86 13.99 -14.25
N GLY A 508 -28.05 14.16 -15.55
CA GLY A 508 -27.72 15.37 -16.30
C GLY A 508 -26.25 15.50 -16.67
N MET A 509 -25.46 14.42 -16.57
CA MET A 509 -24.05 14.38 -16.96
C MET A 509 -23.90 13.87 -18.40
N LYS A 510 -22.90 14.35 -19.12
CA LYS A 510 -22.47 13.81 -20.42
C LYS A 510 -21.47 12.68 -20.23
N VAL A 511 -21.32 11.81 -21.24
CA VAL A 511 -20.39 10.68 -21.20
C VAL A 511 -19.42 10.72 -22.37
N CYS A 512 -18.13 10.68 -22.03
CA CYS A 512 -17.04 10.42 -22.96
C CYS A 512 -16.59 8.96 -22.80
N VAL A 513 -16.40 8.23 -23.90
CA VAL A 513 -15.81 6.89 -23.85
C VAL A 513 -14.38 6.94 -24.40
N GLU A 514 -13.44 6.45 -23.61
CA GLU A 514 -12.02 6.53 -23.90
C GLU A 514 -11.42 5.22 -24.42
N GLY A 515 -10.24 5.34 -25.04
CA GLY A 515 -9.48 4.18 -25.50
C GLY A 515 -10.13 3.43 -26.66
N VAL A 516 -10.94 4.08 -27.48
CA VAL A 516 -11.50 3.51 -28.72
C VAL A 516 -10.39 3.38 -29.76
N GLU A 517 -10.02 2.15 -30.15
CA GLU A 517 -8.91 1.88 -31.06
C GLU A 517 -9.35 1.35 -32.42
N THR A 518 -10.48 0.63 -32.47
CA THR A 518 -10.94 -0.03 -33.70
C THR A 518 -12.26 0.54 -34.23
N CYS A 519 -12.53 0.30 -35.52
CA CYS A 519 -13.78 0.72 -36.16
C CYS A 519 -14.98 -0.02 -35.54
N GLU A 520 -14.77 -1.29 -35.20
CA GLU A 520 -15.75 -2.16 -34.57
C GLU A 520 -16.11 -1.65 -33.16
N GLU A 521 -15.12 -1.19 -32.38
CA GLU A 521 -15.34 -0.58 -31.06
C GLU A 521 -16.13 0.71 -31.20
N GLN A 522 -15.73 1.57 -32.14
CA GLN A 522 -16.42 2.82 -32.41
C GLN A 522 -17.89 2.57 -32.79
N GLN A 523 -18.17 1.62 -33.68
CA GLN A 523 -19.54 1.28 -34.10
C GLN A 523 -20.37 0.74 -32.94
N SER A 524 -19.79 -0.16 -32.15
CA SER A 524 -20.46 -0.74 -30.98
C SER A 524 -20.81 0.34 -29.95
N ILE A 525 -19.86 1.23 -29.62
CA ILE A 525 -20.07 2.31 -28.65
C ILE A 525 -21.02 3.39 -29.18
N SER A 526 -20.95 3.72 -30.47
CA SER A 526 -21.86 4.73 -31.05
C SER A 526 -23.32 4.27 -31.01
N SER A 527 -23.58 2.96 -30.92
CA SER A 527 -24.92 2.41 -30.68
C SER A 527 -25.39 2.51 -29.21
N LEU A 528 -24.48 2.82 -28.29
CA LEU A 528 -24.72 2.96 -26.85
C LEU A 528 -25.08 4.39 -26.43
N TYR A 529 -25.26 5.31 -27.38
CA TYR A 529 -25.63 6.71 -27.15
C TYR A 529 -24.63 7.50 -26.28
N SER A 530 -23.32 7.20 -26.32
CA SER A 530 -22.33 8.10 -25.70
C SER A 530 -22.36 9.48 -26.35
N ASP A 531 -21.92 10.53 -25.64
CA ASP A 531 -21.90 11.90 -26.18
C ASP A 531 -20.62 12.14 -27.00
N THR A 532 -19.48 11.72 -26.46
CA THR A 532 -18.17 11.93 -27.07
C THR A 532 -17.31 10.67 -27.05
N LEU A 533 -16.37 10.59 -27.98
CA LEU A 533 -15.43 9.48 -28.13
C LEU A 533 -13.99 10.00 -28.19
N GLN A 534 -13.08 9.24 -27.58
CA GLN A 534 -11.65 9.49 -27.62
C GLN A 534 -10.88 8.18 -27.76
N GLY A 535 -9.79 8.19 -28.55
CA GLY A 535 -8.91 7.04 -28.66
C GLY A 535 -8.08 7.00 -29.95
N TYR A 536 -7.28 5.95 -30.09
CA TYR A 536 -6.34 5.78 -31.21
C TYR A 536 -7.01 5.51 -32.56
N PHE A 537 -8.30 5.16 -32.56
CA PHE A 537 -9.11 5.11 -33.78
C PHE A 537 -9.08 6.45 -34.53
N PHE A 538 -9.12 7.57 -33.80
CA PHE A 538 -9.03 8.91 -34.37
C PHE A 538 -7.58 9.33 -34.57
N SER A 539 -6.82 9.35 -33.47
CA SER A 539 -5.40 9.66 -33.50
C SER A 539 -4.74 9.31 -32.17
N LYS A 540 -3.44 9.03 -32.24
CA LYS A 540 -2.57 9.15 -31.07
C LYS A 540 -2.42 10.64 -30.70
N PRO A 541 -1.96 10.97 -29.48
CA PRO A 541 -1.60 12.34 -29.15
C PRO A 541 -0.54 12.86 -30.12
N ILE A 542 -0.79 14.01 -30.76
CA ILE A 542 0.09 14.58 -31.78
C ILE A 542 0.45 16.05 -31.50
N PRO A 543 1.56 16.55 -32.07
CA PRO A 543 1.94 17.96 -31.94
C PRO A 543 0.87 18.91 -32.52
N PRO A 544 0.81 20.17 -32.05
CA PRO A 544 -0.23 21.13 -32.44
C PRO A 544 -0.28 21.39 -33.95
N GLN A 545 0.87 21.42 -34.64
CA GLN A 545 0.91 21.64 -36.08
C GLN A 545 0.22 20.50 -36.84
N SER A 546 0.52 19.25 -36.49
CA SER A 546 -0.12 18.07 -37.10
C SER A 546 -1.61 18.01 -36.76
N PHE A 547 -1.99 18.43 -35.55
CA PHE A 547 -3.40 18.53 -35.16
C PHE A 547 -4.16 19.56 -36.01
N GLU A 548 -3.55 20.71 -36.26
CA GLU A 548 -4.12 21.76 -37.09
C GLU A 548 -4.35 21.32 -38.53
N GLU A 549 -3.37 20.62 -39.10
CA GLU A 549 -3.42 20.09 -40.46
C GLU A 549 -4.48 18.98 -40.61
N ASN A 550 -4.56 18.07 -39.65
CA ASN A 550 -5.40 16.88 -39.74
C ASN A 550 -6.86 17.11 -39.33
N PHE A 551 -7.10 17.97 -38.32
CA PHE A 551 -8.41 18.06 -37.65
C PHE A 551 -9.01 19.47 -37.66
N ILE A 552 -8.19 20.52 -37.52
CA ILE A 552 -8.72 21.89 -37.52
C ILE A 552 -9.01 22.38 -38.94
N ALA A 553 -8.16 22.03 -39.92
CA ALA A 553 -8.38 22.35 -41.33
C ALA A 553 -9.50 21.51 -41.98
N GLN A 554 -9.75 20.29 -41.46
CA GLN A 554 -10.75 19.36 -41.97
C GLN A 554 -11.54 18.70 -40.82
N PRO A 555 -12.45 19.43 -40.14
CA PRO A 555 -13.13 18.92 -38.94
C PRO A 555 -14.02 17.70 -39.19
N ASP A 556 -14.51 17.53 -40.43
CA ASP A 556 -15.41 16.47 -40.83
C ASP A 556 -14.68 15.26 -41.46
N CYS A 557 -13.35 15.17 -41.34
CA CYS A 557 -12.54 14.13 -41.98
C CYS A 557 -12.92 12.69 -41.58
N MET A 558 -13.54 12.53 -40.41
CA MET A 558 -14.01 11.26 -39.87
C MET A 558 -15.49 10.98 -40.12
N GLY A 559 -16.27 11.95 -40.61
CA GLY A 559 -17.72 11.81 -40.82
C GLY A 559 -18.13 10.72 -41.83
N LYS A 560 -17.19 10.24 -42.66
CA LYS A 560 -17.41 9.09 -43.55
C LYS A 560 -17.59 7.74 -42.81
N TYR A 561 -17.14 7.66 -41.56
CA TYR A 561 -17.30 6.49 -40.68
C TYR A 561 -18.52 6.62 -39.76
N ALA A 562 -19.22 7.76 -39.77
CA ALA A 562 -20.41 7.96 -38.96
C ALA A 562 -21.54 7.04 -39.43
N ILE A 563 -22.31 6.52 -38.48
CA ILE A 563 -23.46 5.65 -38.75
C ILE A 563 -24.56 6.51 -39.39
N LYS A 564 -25.00 6.15 -40.61
CA LYS A 564 -25.98 6.92 -41.40
C LYS A 564 -27.45 6.61 -41.07
N GLU A 565 -27.71 5.63 -40.22
CA GLU A 565 -29.07 5.28 -39.82
C GLU A 565 -29.57 6.26 -38.77
N GLU A 566 -30.78 6.81 -38.98
CA GLU A 566 -31.52 7.50 -37.93
C GLU A 566 -31.69 6.51 -36.77
N LEU A 567 -30.91 6.71 -35.70
CA LEU A 567 -31.18 6.06 -34.42
C LEU A 567 -32.67 6.26 -34.12
N PRO A 568 -33.45 5.19 -33.89
CA PRO A 568 -34.89 5.29 -33.74
C PRO A 568 -35.22 6.34 -32.67
N PRO A 569 -36.24 7.20 -32.91
CA PRO A 569 -36.53 8.31 -32.03
C PRO A 569 -36.77 7.80 -30.62
N TYR A 570 -35.96 8.33 -29.70
CA TYR A 570 -36.01 8.11 -28.26
C TYR A 570 -37.47 8.04 -27.77
N CYS A 571 -37.97 6.83 -27.49
CA CYS A 571 -39.25 6.59 -26.82
C CYS A 571 -39.38 5.13 -26.37
N ILE A 572 -38.70 4.77 -25.27
CA ILE A 572 -39.38 4.01 -24.23
C ILE A 572 -39.44 4.96 -23.04
N LYS A 573 -40.61 5.55 -22.79
CA LYS A 573 -40.92 6.08 -21.47
C LYS A 573 -40.74 4.92 -20.49
N MET A 574 -39.62 4.88 -19.78
CA MET A 574 -39.52 4.00 -18.61
C MET A 574 -40.62 4.44 -17.66
N SER A 575 -41.48 3.49 -17.30
CA SER A 575 -42.77 3.78 -16.70
C SER A 575 -42.65 4.19 -15.23
N SER A 576 -41.46 4.00 -14.61
CA SER A 576 -41.22 4.39 -13.23
C SER A 576 -39.72 4.43 -12.86
N ASN A 577 -39.37 5.18 -11.80
CA ASN A 577 -38.05 5.12 -11.14
C ASN A 577 -37.69 3.72 -10.60
N LYS A 578 -38.60 2.74 -10.66
CA LYS A 578 -38.41 1.37 -10.18
C LYS A 578 -37.64 0.54 -11.22
N ASP A 579 -37.96 0.71 -12.49
CA ASP A 579 -37.34 -0.05 -13.59
C ASP A 579 -35.87 0.32 -13.79
N LEU A 580 -35.52 1.59 -13.57
CA LEU A 580 -34.14 2.08 -13.56
C LEU A 580 -33.33 1.50 -12.39
N LEU A 581 -33.92 1.46 -11.20
CA LEU A 581 -33.30 0.87 -10.01
C LEU A 581 -33.02 -0.62 -10.27
N LEU A 582 -34.00 -1.39 -10.76
CA LEU A 582 -33.86 -2.81 -11.09
C LEU A 582 -32.77 -3.07 -12.14
N MET A 583 -32.69 -2.25 -13.20
CA MET A 583 -31.62 -2.36 -14.20
C MET A 583 -30.23 -2.04 -13.63
N MET A 584 -30.12 -1.05 -12.73
CA MET A 584 -28.87 -0.76 -12.02
C MET A 584 -28.45 -1.91 -11.11
N MET A 585 -29.42 -2.62 -10.51
CA MET A 585 -29.17 -3.77 -9.64
C MET A 585 -28.67 -4.97 -10.44
N ASP A 586 -29.25 -5.25 -11.60
CA ASP A 586 -28.86 -6.35 -12.49
C ASP A 586 -27.49 -6.16 -13.16
N ALA A 587 -27.02 -4.91 -13.25
CA ALA A 587 -25.69 -4.57 -13.76
C ALA A 587 -24.56 -4.94 -12.77
N VAL A 588 -24.87 -5.18 -11.49
CA VAL A 588 -23.89 -5.56 -10.47
C VAL A 588 -23.72 -7.08 -10.45
N PRO A 589 -22.50 -7.63 -10.60
CA PRO A 589 -22.26 -9.09 -10.64
C PRO A 589 -22.35 -9.78 -9.27
N LEU A 590 -22.93 -9.11 -8.26
CA LEU A 590 -23.10 -9.58 -6.89
C LEU A 590 -24.59 -9.79 -6.60
N GLY A 591 -24.91 -10.66 -5.64
CA GLY A 591 -26.29 -10.79 -5.19
C GLY A 591 -26.74 -9.49 -4.54
N PHE A 592 -27.78 -8.85 -5.06
CA PHE A 592 -28.26 -7.56 -4.59
C PHE A 592 -29.69 -7.67 -4.07
N ASN A 593 -30.00 -6.99 -2.96
CA ASN A 593 -31.36 -6.84 -2.45
C ASN A 593 -31.63 -5.47 -1.81
N LEU A 594 -32.91 -5.11 -1.67
CA LEU A 594 -33.34 -3.85 -1.05
C LEU A 594 -34.21 -4.07 0.17
N TRP A 595 -33.96 -3.26 1.19
CA TRP A 595 -34.69 -3.26 2.45
C TRP A 595 -35.41 -1.93 2.64
N ASN A 596 -36.70 -2.00 3.00
CA ASN A 596 -37.48 -0.83 3.40
C ASN A 596 -37.31 -0.51 4.90
N HIS A 597 -37.89 0.62 5.34
CA HIS A 597 -37.86 1.06 6.73
C HIS A 597 -38.58 0.11 7.72
N ASN A 598 -39.35 -0.86 7.22
CA ASN A 598 -39.99 -1.91 8.01
C ASN A 598 -39.16 -3.20 8.10
N TYR A 599 -37.89 -3.16 7.67
CA TYR A 599 -36.98 -4.31 7.62
C TYR A 599 -37.49 -5.47 6.73
N GLN A 600 -38.26 -5.14 5.70
CA GLN A 600 -38.71 -6.12 4.71
C GLN A 600 -37.83 -6.02 3.48
N ASN A 601 -37.41 -7.17 2.97
CA ASN A 601 -36.77 -7.28 1.67
C ASN A 601 -37.84 -7.06 0.59
N VAL A 602 -37.66 -6.05 -0.25
CA VAL A 602 -38.68 -5.60 -1.20
C VAL A 602 -38.36 -5.95 -2.65
N GLU A 603 -37.08 -6.09 -3.01
CA GLU A 603 -36.64 -6.37 -4.39
C GLU A 603 -35.26 -7.03 -4.37
N CYS A 604 -34.93 -7.82 -5.40
CA CYS A 604 -33.58 -8.34 -5.60
C CYS A 604 -33.16 -8.37 -7.08
N ASN A 605 -31.85 -8.50 -7.34
CA ASN A 605 -31.36 -8.65 -8.70
C ASN A 605 -31.31 -10.12 -9.15
N HIS A 606 -31.18 -10.32 -10.45
CA HIS A 606 -31.07 -11.64 -11.07
C HIS A 606 -29.81 -12.40 -10.62
N ALA A 607 -28.73 -11.70 -10.27
CA ALA A 607 -27.54 -12.32 -9.71
C ALA A 607 -27.79 -12.97 -8.34
N ALA A 608 -28.66 -12.39 -7.50
CA ALA A 608 -29.08 -12.98 -6.23
C ALA A 608 -29.88 -14.26 -6.46
N VAL A 609 -30.86 -14.23 -7.36
CA VAL A 609 -31.66 -15.43 -7.73
C VAL A 609 -30.75 -16.57 -8.20
N LYS A 610 -29.81 -16.27 -9.11
CA LYS A 610 -28.82 -17.24 -9.61
C LYS A 610 -27.87 -17.75 -8.52
N MET A 611 -27.40 -16.87 -7.63
CA MET A 611 -26.44 -17.23 -6.58
C MET A 611 -26.98 -18.33 -5.64
N PHE A 612 -28.29 -18.30 -5.39
CA PHE A 612 -28.97 -19.25 -4.50
C PHE A 612 -29.67 -20.41 -5.24
N ASP A 613 -29.47 -20.54 -6.55
CA ASP A 613 -30.13 -21.53 -7.42
C ASP A 613 -31.67 -21.48 -7.38
N LEU A 614 -32.25 -20.28 -7.28
CA LEU A 614 -33.69 -20.06 -7.25
C LEU A 614 -34.26 -19.83 -8.65
N LEU A 615 -35.57 -20.02 -8.81
CA LEU A 615 -36.28 -19.92 -10.09
C LEU A 615 -36.72 -18.48 -10.41
N SER A 616 -36.95 -17.64 -9.39
CA SER A 616 -37.49 -16.29 -9.56
C SER A 616 -37.14 -15.34 -8.43
N GLU A 617 -37.37 -14.04 -8.65
CA GLU A 617 -37.30 -13.00 -7.62
C GLU A 617 -38.30 -13.25 -6.48
N GLU A 618 -39.55 -13.61 -6.80
CA GLU A 618 -40.57 -13.90 -5.79
C GLU A 618 -40.11 -15.01 -4.83
N GLU A 619 -39.52 -16.08 -5.37
CA GLU A 619 -38.97 -17.17 -4.57
C GLU A 619 -37.82 -16.71 -3.66
N TYR A 620 -36.97 -15.80 -4.14
CA TYR A 620 -35.90 -15.22 -3.33
C TYR A 620 -36.45 -14.38 -2.17
N LEU A 621 -37.46 -13.53 -2.43
CA LEU A 621 -38.05 -12.67 -1.41
C LEU A 621 -38.81 -13.48 -0.35
N ASP A 622 -39.59 -14.48 -0.77
CA ASP A 622 -40.38 -15.33 0.12
C ASP A 622 -39.49 -16.19 1.03
N HIS A 623 -38.39 -16.71 0.49
CA HIS A 623 -37.49 -17.60 1.22
C HIS A 623 -36.23 -16.94 1.76
N PHE A 624 -36.10 -15.60 1.71
CA PHE A 624 -34.85 -14.91 2.06
C PHE A 624 -34.30 -15.31 3.45
N TYR A 625 -35.17 -15.48 4.45
CA TYR A 625 -34.75 -15.88 5.80
C TYR A 625 -34.32 -17.34 5.88
N ASP A 626 -34.81 -18.21 4.99
CA ASP A 626 -34.41 -19.63 4.88
C ASP A 626 -33.02 -19.76 4.22
N LEU A 627 -32.57 -18.73 3.50
CA LEU A 627 -31.23 -18.64 2.89
C LEU A 627 -30.12 -18.36 3.91
N SER A 628 -30.43 -18.38 5.20
CA SER A 628 -29.46 -18.33 6.29
C SER A 628 -29.73 -19.47 7.28
N PRO A 629 -28.71 -20.07 7.90
CA PRO A 629 -28.90 -21.04 8.98
C PRO A 629 -29.58 -20.37 10.18
N GLU A 630 -30.15 -21.15 11.09
CA GLU A 630 -30.83 -20.62 12.30
C GLU A 630 -29.87 -19.76 13.16
N TYR A 631 -28.61 -20.18 13.26
CA TYR A 631 -27.53 -19.49 13.99
C TYR A 631 -26.33 -19.25 13.08
N GLN A 632 -25.72 -18.07 13.23
CA GLN A 632 -24.45 -17.73 12.58
C GLN A 632 -23.26 -18.42 13.29
N PRO A 633 -22.07 -18.50 12.68
CA PRO A 633 -20.92 -19.21 13.24
C PRO A 633 -20.48 -18.76 14.64
N ASP A 634 -20.83 -17.53 15.04
CA ASP A 634 -20.58 -16.99 16.38
C ASP A 634 -21.69 -17.30 17.40
N GLY A 635 -22.67 -18.13 17.05
CA GLY A 635 -23.76 -18.58 17.91
C GLY A 635 -24.95 -17.63 18.01
N THR A 636 -24.92 -16.49 17.32
CA THR A 636 -26.03 -15.51 17.35
C THR A 636 -27.16 -15.94 16.39
N PRO A 637 -28.45 -15.83 16.79
CA PRO A 637 -29.56 -16.09 15.87
C PRO A 637 -29.52 -15.19 14.63
N SER A 638 -29.60 -15.78 13.44
CA SER A 638 -29.45 -15.04 12.17
C SER A 638 -30.49 -13.92 12.02
N MET A 639 -31.75 -14.16 12.39
CA MET A 639 -32.80 -13.14 12.31
C MET A 639 -32.52 -11.92 13.19
N GLN A 640 -31.99 -12.12 14.39
CA GLN A 640 -31.65 -11.03 15.30
C GLN A 640 -30.47 -10.23 14.74
N LYS A 641 -29.41 -10.94 14.34
CA LYS A 641 -28.18 -10.34 13.84
C LYS A 641 -28.39 -9.55 12.54
N ALA A 642 -29.25 -10.03 11.64
CA ALA A 642 -29.60 -9.32 10.42
C ALA A 642 -30.28 -7.98 10.72
N LYS A 643 -31.23 -7.94 11.65
CA LYS A 643 -31.90 -6.70 12.07
C LYS A 643 -30.93 -5.68 12.66
N GLU A 644 -29.99 -6.14 13.49
CA GLU A 644 -28.95 -5.27 14.06
C GLU A 644 -28.08 -4.61 12.98
N TYR A 645 -27.63 -5.38 11.98
CA TYR A 645 -26.84 -4.84 10.88
C TYR A 645 -27.63 -3.90 9.97
N ILE A 646 -28.89 -4.24 9.64
CA ILE A 646 -29.74 -3.36 8.84
C ILE A 646 -30.01 -2.04 9.59
N SER A 647 -30.27 -2.10 10.91
CA SER A 647 -30.45 -0.90 11.74
C SER A 647 -29.18 -0.06 11.78
N LYS A 648 -28.03 -0.71 11.94
CA LYS A 648 -26.72 -0.06 11.90
C LYS A 648 -26.46 0.64 10.56
N ALA A 649 -26.86 0.04 9.44
CA ALA A 649 -26.78 0.67 8.12
C ALA A 649 -27.71 1.89 8.02
N PHE A 650 -28.95 1.79 8.52
CA PHE A 650 -29.88 2.91 8.59
C PHE A 650 -29.38 4.07 9.46
N GLU A 651 -28.62 3.82 10.53
CA GLU A 651 -28.08 4.86 11.40
C GLU A 651 -26.76 5.44 10.87
N LYS A 652 -25.79 4.56 10.55
CA LYS A 652 -24.40 4.93 10.23
C LYS A 652 -24.14 5.19 8.75
N GLY A 653 -25.09 4.86 7.87
CA GLY A 653 -24.97 5.05 6.42
C GLY A 653 -24.45 3.84 5.66
N SER A 654 -23.58 3.01 6.24
CA SER A 654 -23.15 1.73 5.67
C SER A 654 -22.52 0.79 6.70
N CYS A 655 -22.42 -0.51 6.37
CA CYS A 655 -21.61 -1.48 7.10
C CYS A 655 -21.25 -2.70 6.23
N VAL A 656 -20.08 -3.30 6.49
CA VAL A 656 -19.61 -4.54 5.86
C VAL A 656 -19.42 -5.60 6.94
N PHE A 657 -19.81 -6.85 6.69
CA PHE A 657 -19.66 -7.95 7.64
C PHE A 657 -19.64 -9.32 6.94
N TYR A 658 -19.03 -10.30 7.59
CA TYR A 658 -19.12 -11.70 7.17
C TYR A 658 -20.46 -12.32 7.58
N TRP A 659 -21.01 -13.12 6.69
CA TRP A 659 -22.28 -13.79 6.88
C TRP A 659 -22.24 -15.22 6.36
N GLN A 660 -22.79 -16.16 7.11
CA GLN A 660 -23.00 -17.52 6.64
C GLN A 660 -24.40 -17.60 6.05
N HIS A 661 -24.49 -17.64 4.72
CA HIS A 661 -25.71 -18.02 4.02
C HIS A 661 -25.77 -19.54 3.82
N GLN A 662 -26.92 -20.03 3.35
CA GLN A 662 -27.12 -21.39 2.85
C GLN A 662 -28.07 -21.39 1.65
N LYS A 663 -27.96 -22.40 0.78
CA LYS A 663 -28.98 -22.68 -0.23
C LYS A 663 -30.19 -23.38 0.41
N LEU A 664 -31.32 -23.45 -0.30
CA LEU A 664 -32.52 -24.17 0.18
C LEU A 664 -32.29 -25.66 0.44
N ASN A 665 -31.28 -26.26 -0.19
CA ASN A 665 -30.88 -27.65 0.05
C ASN A 665 -29.95 -27.80 1.28
N GLY A 666 -29.66 -26.72 2.01
CA GLY A 666 -28.79 -26.69 3.19
C GLY A 666 -27.29 -26.58 2.88
N GLU A 667 -26.88 -26.42 1.61
CA GLU A 667 -25.47 -26.21 1.27
C GLU A 667 -24.97 -24.88 1.88
N PRO A 668 -23.93 -24.88 2.74
CA PRO A 668 -23.43 -23.66 3.36
C PRO A 668 -22.71 -22.78 2.33
N MET A 669 -23.00 -21.49 2.36
CA MET A 669 -22.43 -20.46 1.51
C MET A 669 -21.86 -19.30 2.35
N PRO A 670 -20.57 -19.33 2.72
CA PRO A 670 -19.93 -18.20 3.36
C PRO A 670 -19.90 -16.99 2.41
N CYS A 671 -20.27 -15.83 2.93
CA CYS A 671 -20.42 -14.60 2.19
C CYS A 671 -19.81 -13.40 2.92
N GLU A 672 -19.44 -12.39 2.15
CA GLU A 672 -19.28 -11.02 2.64
C GLU A 672 -20.53 -10.23 2.24
N VAL A 673 -21.11 -9.50 3.19
CA VAL A 673 -22.30 -8.69 2.97
C VAL A 673 -21.99 -7.23 3.25
N THR A 674 -22.29 -6.37 2.28
CA THR A 674 -22.19 -4.92 2.40
C THR A 674 -23.59 -4.33 2.38
N LEU A 675 -23.95 -3.57 3.41
CA LEU A 675 -25.20 -2.82 3.48
C LEU A 675 -24.91 -1.32 3.35
N VAL A 676 -25.69 -0.62 2.51
CA VAL A 676 -25.55 0.83 2.27
C VAL A 676 -26.92 1.48 2.32
N ARG A 677 -27.08 2.54 3.13
CA ARG A 677 -28.29 3.36 3.16
C ARG A 677 -28.31 4.26 1.93
N ILE A 678 -29.33 4.09 1.10
CA ILE A 678 -29.57 4.91 -0.08
C ILE A 678 -30.82 5.77 0.12
N ARG A 679 -30.80 7.00 -0.38
CA ARG A 679 -31.99 7.86 -0.41
C ARG A 679 -32.73 7.59 -1.71
N TYR A 680 -33.98 7.14 -1.63
CA TYR A 680 -34.82 6.89 -2.79
C TYR A 680 -36.13 7.66 -2.64
N LYS A 681 -36.36 8.62 -3.54
CA LYS A 681 -37.43 9.63 -3.42
C LYS A 681 -37.31 10.38 -2.07
N ASN A 682 -38.33 10.33 -1.23
CA ASN A 682 -38.38 10.98 0.10
C ASN A 682 -38.18 10.01 1.27
N GLU A 683 -37.74 8.77 1.00
CA GLU A 683 -37.50 7.75 2.03
C GLU A 683 -36.06 7.21 1.93
N TYR A 684 -35.64 6.51 2.98
CA TYR A 684 -34.39 5.76 3.01
C TYR A 684 -34.67 4.28 2.79
N LEU A 685 -33.88 3.66 1.92
CA LEU A 685 -33.78 2.21 1.75
C LEU A 685 -32.38 1.77 2.16
N VAL A 686 -32.21 0.48 2.45
CA VAL A 686 -30.88 -0.13 2.61
C VAL A 686 -30.66 -1.10 1.45
N ALA A 687 -29.63 -0.85 0.66
CA ALA A 687 -29.15 -1.75 -0.38
C ALA A 687 -28.17 -2.76 0.23
N GLY A 688 -28.39 -4.04 -0.01
CA GLY A 688 -27.50 -5.12 0.38
C GLY A 688 -26.80 -5.73 -0.82
N TYR A 689 -25.49 -5.94 -0.69
CA TYR A 689 -24.64 -6.61 -1.66
C TYR A 689 -24.02 -7.84 -1.00
N THR A 690 -24.23 -9.01 -1.59
CA THR A 690 -23.74 -10.29 -1.11
C THR A 690 -22.72 -10.85 -2.10
N ARG A 691 -21.53 -11.18 -1.59
CA ARG A 691 -20.43 -11.79 -2.34
C ARG A 691 -20.20 -13.22 -1.85
N ASP A 692 -20.29 -14.20 -2.75
CA ASP A 692 -20.00 -15.61 -2.45
C ASP A 692 -18.49 -15.85 -2.30
N LEU A 693 -18.07 -16.32 -1.13
CA LEU A 693 -16.67 -16.59 -0.81
C LEU A 693 -16.26 -18.05 -1.06
N ARG A 694 -17.18 -18.97 -1.42
CA ARG A 694 -16.85 -20.39 -1.64
C ARG A 694 -15.78 -20.59 -2.71
N ARG A 695 -15.80 -19.79 -3.78
CA ARG A 695 -14.79 -19.88 -4.85
C ARG A 695 -13.42 -19.47 -4.33
N GLN A 696 -13.35 -18.36 -3.60
CA GLN A 696 -12.10 -17.85 -3.03
C GLN A 696 -11.55 -18.84 -2.00
N LEU A 697 -12.39 -19.31 -1.08
CA LEU A 697 -12.02 -20.33 -0.09
C LEU A 697 -11.64 -21.68 -0.73
N ARG A 698 -12.27 -22.07 -1.85
CA ARG A 698 -11.85 -23.26 -2.62
C ARG A 698 -10.53 -23.05 -3.33
N ILE A 699 -10.23 -21.85 -3.82
CA ILE A 699 -8.94 -21.50 -4.44
C ILE A 699 -7.86 -21.49 -3.37
N GLU A 700 -8.09 -20.84 -2.22
CA GLU A 700 -7.20 -20.84 -1.06
C GLU A 700 -6.94 -22.27 -0.59
N ALA A 701 -7.98 -23.10 -0.44
CA ALA A 701 -7.84 -24.52 -0.09
C ALA A 701 -7.16 -25.36 -1.18
N LEU A 702 -7.36 -25.05 -2.48
CA LEU A 702 -6.66 -25.74 -3.58
C LEU A 702 -5.17 -25.37 -3.59
N CYS A 703 -4.84 -24.10 -3.35
CA CYS A 703 -3.48 -23.61 -3.23
C CYS A 703 -2.79 -24.26 -2.02
N GLU A 704 -3.43 -24.27 -0.86
CA GLU A 704 -2.93 -24.94 0.35
C GLU A 704 -2.71 -26.44 0.14
N SER A 705 -3.66 -27.15 -0.50
CA SER A 705 -3.52 -28.60 -0.74
C SER A 705 -2.49 -28.97 -1.81
N LYS A 706 -2.22 -28.09 -2.79
CA LYS A 706 -1.29 -28.34 -3.92
C LYS A 706 0.14 -27.85 -3.66
N CYS A 707 0.34 -26.87 -2.78
CA CYS A 707 1.66 -26.46 -2.30
C CYS A 707 2.49 -27.67 -1.84
N HIS A 708 1.89 -28.59 -1.07
CA HIS A 708 2.58 -29.78 -0.57
C HIS A 708 3.10 -30.76 -1.63
N VAL A 709 2.57 -30.74 -2.87
CA VAL A 709 2.94 -31.69 -3.93
C VAL A 709 4.00 -31.12 -4.87
N TYR A 710 3.93 -29.82 -5.19
CA TYR A 710 4.73 -29.19 -6.24
C TYR A 710 5.81 -28.23 -5.70
N ASP A 711 5.69 -27.73 -4.46
CA ASP A 711 6.73 -26.93 -3.81
C ASP A 711 8.08 -27.67 -3.62
N PRO A 712 8.12 -29.00 -3.36
CA PRO A 712 9.39 -29.71 -3.23
C PRO A 712 10.02 -30.10 -4.57
N LEU A 713 9.36 -29.87 -5.72
CA LEU A 713 9.92 -30.24 -7.01
C LEU A 713 11.07 -29.29 -7.38
N PRO A 714 12.21 -29.81 -7.87
CA PRO A 714 13.35 -28.99 -8.30
C PRO A 714 13.14 -28.33 -9.68
N GLU A 715 11.99 -28.55 -10.30
CA GLU A 715 11.59 -27.98 -11.59
C GLU A 715 10.73 -26.74 -11.34
N ALA A 716 10.82 -25.74 -12.21
CA ALA A 716 9.97 -24.55 -12.08
C ALA A 716 8.61 -24.89 -12.68
N VAL A 717 7.56 -24.81 -11.85
CA VAL A 717 6.20 -25.22 -12.22
C VAL A 717 5.27 -24.02 -12.19
N MET A 718 4.53 -23.81 -13.28
CA MET A 718 3.35 -22.94 -13.31
C MET A 718 2.12 -23.69 -13.81
N ILE A 719 0.96 -23.31 -13.31
CA ILE A 719 -0.33 -23.79 -13.78
C ILE A 719 -1.17 -22.57 -14.13
N PHE A 720 -1.67 -22.51 -15.36
CA PHE A 720 -2.54 -21.45 -15.85
C PHE A 720 -3.97 -21.95 -16.05
N ASP A 721 -4.93 -21.10 -15.69
CA ASP A 721 -6.32 -21.21 -16.12
C ASP A 721 -6.45 -20.59 -17.52
N ILE A 722 -6.63 -21.45 -18.53
CA ILE A 722 -6.66 -21.05 -19.93
C ILE A 722 -7.85 -20.12 -20.20
N ALA A 723 -8.99 -20.31 -19.54
CA ALA A 723 -10.18 -19.48 -19.75
C ALA A 723 -10.03 -18.06 -19.19
N LYS A 724 -9.09 -17.84 -18.26
CA LYS A 724 -8.85 -16.54 -17.62
C LYS A 724 -7.57 -15.86 -18.05
N HIS A 725 -6.74 -16.50 -18.87
CA HIS A 725 -5.37 -16.07 -19.16
C HIS A 725 -4.54 -15.78 -17.90
N ALA A 726 -4.90 -16.40 -16.77
CA ALA A 726 -4.30 -16.10 -15.48
C ALA A 726 -3.60 -17.33 -14.93
N CYS A 727 -2.40 -17.13 -14.44
CA CYS A 727 -1.72 -18.13 -13.64
C CYS A 727 -2.57 -18.38 -12.39
N VAL A 728 -2.63 -19.62 -11.93
CA VAL A 728 -3.34 -20.03 -10.71
C VAL A 728 -2.45 -20.71 -9.67
N TYR A 729 -1.26 -21.19 -10.06
CA TYR A 729 -0.28 -21.75 -9.11
C TYR A 729 1.14 -21.75 -9.69
N ALA A 730 2.11 -21.29 -8.92
CA ALA A 730 3.53 -21.25 -9.29
C ALA A 730 4.32 -21.65 -8.05
N ASN A 731 5.19 -22.64 -8.20
CA ASN A 731 6.00 -23.09 -7.08
C ASN A 731 7.10 -22.06 -6.73
N PRO A 732 7.69 -22.12 -5.52
CA PRO A 732 8.68 -21.13 -5.08
C PRO A 732 9.86 -20.97 -6.05
N PHE A 733 10.31 -22.07 -6.63
CA PHE A 733 11.40 -22.07 -7.61
C PHE A 733 11.04 -21.32 -8.90
N MET A 734 9.79 -21.38 -9.34
CA MET A 734 9.30 -20.57 -10.45
C MET A 734 9.19 -19.09 -10.10
N LEU A 735 8.67 -18.74 -8.92
CA LEU A 735 8.53 -17.36 -8.49
C LEU A 735 9.89 -16.66 -8.37
N GLU A 736 10.92 -17.38 -7.91
CA GLU A 736 12.32 -16.95 -7.98
C GLU A 736 12.79 -16.74 -9.43
N PHE A 737 12.40 -17.63 -10.35
CA PHE A 737 12.84 -17.58 -11.74
C PHE A 737 12.25 -16.41 -12.54
N VAL A 738 10.96 -16.08 -12.36
CA VAL A 738 10.33 -14.92 -13.04
C VAL A 738 10.47 -13.61 -12.28
N ASN A 739 11.19 -13.61 -11.15
CA ASN A 739 11.36 -12.44 -10.29
C ASN A 739 10.01 -11.82 -9.87
N ALA A 740 9.00 -12.66 -9.64
CA ALA A 740 7.64 -12.24 -9.30
C ALA A 740 7.42 -12.37 -7.78
N LYS A 741 7.02 -11.26 -7.15
CA LYS A 741 6.89 -11.16 -5.68
C LYS A 741 5.63 -11.88 -5.13
N ALA A 742 4.59 -12.06 -5.95
CA ALA A 742 3.38 -12.83 -5.66
C ALA A 742 2.51 -12.99 -6.93
N TYR A 743 1.49 -13.85 -6.86
CA TYR A 743 0.37 -13.93 -7.80
C TYR A 743 -0.36 -12.58 -7.95
N PRO A 744 -0.88 -12.20 -9.14
CA PRO A 744 -1.11 -13.03 -10.34
C PRO A 744 -0.11 -12.78 -11.50
N LEU A 745 0.25 -13.85 -12.21
CA LEU A 745 0.98 -13.80 -13.48
C LEU A 745 0.00 -14.01 -14.65
N GLN A 746 0.21 -13.34 -15.79
CA GLN A 746 -0.65 -13.45 -16.97
C GLN A 746 -0.05 -14.43 -18.00
N LEU A 747 -0.87 -15.28 -18.60
CA LEU A 747 -0.44 -16.30 -19.57
C LEU A 747 0.26 -15.67 -20.80
N ASP A 748 -0.20 -14.49 -21.19
CA ASP A 748 0.29 -13.74 -22.37
C ASP A 748 1.71 -13.19 -22.18
N GLN A 749 2.19 -13.11 -20.94
CA GLN A 749 3.58 -12.72 -20.66
C GLN A 749 4.58 -13.82 -21.05
N PHE A 750 4.10 -15.04 -21.28
CA PHE A 750 4.92 -16.21 -21.57
C PHE A 750 4.74 -16.74 -23.00
N LEU A 751 3.71 -16.29 -23.73
CA LEU A 751 3.41 -16.72 -25.09
C LEU A 751 3.58 -15.54 -26.07
N MET A 752 4.44 -15.68 -27.08
CA MET A 752 4.52 -14.74 -28.22
C MET A 752 3.65 -15.25 -29.38
N PRO A 753 3.16 -14.35 -30.26
CA PRO A 753 1.88 -13.61 -30.19
C PRO A 753 0.65 -14.58 -30.16
N PRO A 754 -0.63 -14.24 -30.44
CA PRO A 754 -1.75 -15.11 -30.09
C PRO A 754 -1.79 -16.34 -31.02
N LEU A 755 -1.19 -17.43 -30.58
CA LEU A 755 -1.24 -18.73 -31.24
C LEU A 755 -2.59 -19.39 -30.93
N SER A 756 -3.21 -19.96 -31.95
CA SER A 756 -4.43 -20.76 -31.80
C SER A 756 -4.16 -22.00 -30.93
N MET A 757 -5.18 -22.52 -30.24
CA MET A 757 -5.12 -23.78 -29.47
C MET A 757 -4.55 -24.96 -30.28
N LYS A 758 -4.66 -24.91 -31.61
CA LYS A 758 -4.10 -25.91 -32.53
C LYS A 758 -2.59 -25.78 -32.71
N GLU A 759 -2.05 -24.56 -32.63
CA GLU A 759 -0.61 -24.27 -32.71
C GLU A 759 0.11 -24.54 -31.38
N LEU A 760 -0.57 -24.39 -30.24
CA LEU A 760 -0.07 -24.78 -28.90
C LEU A 760 0.19 -26.29 -28.78
N ILE A 761 -0.50 -27.12 -29.55
CA ILE A 761 -0.35 -28.59 -29.55
C ILE A 761 0.83 -29.05 -30.41
N ASP A 762 1.23 -28.28 -31.43
CA ASP A 762 2.33 -28.62 -32.35
C ASP A 762 3.71 -28.11 -31.89
N LEU A 763 3.79 -27.34 -30.81
CA LEU A 763 5.04 -26.73 -30.29
C LEU A 763 5.66 -27.53 -29.14
N SER A 764 6.07 -28.77 -29.39
CA SER A 764 7.14 -29.39 -28.58
C SER A 764 8.49 -28.89 -29.11
N CYS A 765 9.23 -28.16 -28.27
CA CYS A 765 10.58 -27.61 -28.50
C CYS A 765 10.64 -26.30 -29.29
N HIS A 766 10.42 -25.15 -28.64
CA HIS A 766 11.05 -23.90 -29.06
C HIS A 766 11.75 -23.22 -27.87
N GLN A 767 12.86 -22.56 -28.20
CA GLN A 767 13.71 -21.83 -27.27
C GLN A 767 13.15 -20.42 -27.04
N LEU A 768 13.04 -20.00 -25.78
CA LEU A 768 12.56 -18.66 -25.40
C LEU A 768 13.70 -17.88 -24.76
N ASN A 769 13.85 -16.62 -25.18
CA ASN A 769 14.89 -15.70 -24.71
C ASN A 769 14.33 -14.85 -23.59
N ILE A 770 14.78 -15.07 -22.36
CA ILE A 770 14.45 -14.21 -21.21
C ILE A 770 15.75 -13.51 -20.80
N GLY A 771 15.84 -12.21 -21.09
CA GLY A 771 17.08 -11.45 -20.94
C GLY A 771 18.17 -11.91 -21.93
N LYS A 772 19.36 -12.27 -21.44
CA LYS A 772 20.51 -12.76 -22.23
C LYS A 772 20.64 -14.30 -22.28
N ARG A 773 19.62 -15.05 -21.84
CA ARG A 773 19.69 -16.51 -21.71
C ARG A 773 18.59 -17.19 -22.53
N ILE A 774 18.98 -18.24 -23.24
CA ILE A 774 18.13 -19.07 -24.09
C ILE A 774 17.75 -20.34 -23.31
N PHE A 775 16.46 -20.62 -23.17
CA PHE A 775 15.95 -21.80 -22.45
C PHE A 775 15.05 -22.67 -23.32
N THR A 776 15.05 -23.99 -23.08
CA THR A 776 14.17 -24.96 -23.74
C THR A 776 13.00 -25.29 -22.80
N PHE A 777 11.76 -25.19 -23.29
CA PHE A 777 10.55 -25.39 -22.48
C PHE A 777 9.88 -26.73 -22.82
N GLU A 778 9.37 -27.44 -21.82
CA GLU A 778 8.46 -28.58 -22.00
C GLU A 778 7.04 -28.18 -21.56
N PHE A 779 6.11 -28.20 -22.51
CA PHE A 779 4.70 -27.91 -22.28
C PHE A 779 3.94 -29.21 -21.99
N ASN A 780 3.24 -29.26 -20.86
CA ASN A 780 2.42 -30.41 -20.49
C ASN A 780 0.97 -29.96 -20.27
N LEU A 781 0.04 -30.44 -21.09
CA LEU A 781 -1.39 -30.16 -20.91
C LEU A 781 -1.98 -31.11 -19.86
N LEU A 782 -2.63 -30.54 -18.83
CA LEU A 782 -3.29 -31.33 -17.79
C LEU A 782 -4.79 -31.43 -18.07
N ILE A 783 -5.23 -32.58 -18.59
CA ILE A 783 -6.65 -32.89 -18.76
C ILE A 783 -7.11 -33.73 -17.57
N LYS A 784 -8.08 -33.24 -16.79
CA LYS A 784 -8.67 -33.94 -15.63
C LYS A 784 -7.65 -34.44 -14.58
N GLY A 785 -6.58 -33.67 -14.35
CA GLY A 785 -5.61 -33.93 -13.29
C GLY A 785 -4.59 -35.05 -13.56
N LYS A 786 -4.41 -35.48 -14.82
CA LYS A 786 -3.34 -36.42 -15.21
C LYS A 786 -2.35 -35.74 -16.19
N PRO A 787 -1.02 -35.82 -15.95
CA PRO A 787 -0.03 -35.36 -16.90
C PRO A 787 -0.08 -36.24 -18.16
N THR A 788 -0.39 -35.63 -19.30
CA THR A 788 -0.41 -36.33 -20.58
C THR A 788 0.78 -35.81 -21.40
N PRO A 789 1.77 -36.67 -21.73
CA PRO A 789 2.88 -36.27 -22.60
C PRO A 789 2.33 -35.88 -23.97
N VAL A 790 2.80 -34.78 -24.55
CA VAL A 790 2.44 -34.35 -25.91
C VAL A 790 3.18 -35.22 -26.92
N LEU A 791 2.82 -36.50 -27.01
CA LEU A 791 3.28 -37.45 -28.03
C LEU A 791 2.29 -38.62 -28.11
N ALA A 792 1.06 -38.37 -28.57
CA ALA A 792 0.22 -39.35 -29.29
C ALA A 792 -1.19 -38.81 -29.62
N SER A 793 -1.51 -38.86 -30.93
CA SER A 793 -2.81 -39.07 -31.57
C SER A 793 -4.02 -38.20 -31.17
N SER A 794 -4.44 -37.39 -32.15
CA SER A 794 -5.80 -36.91 -32.40
C SER A 794 -6.93 -37.72 -31.75
N THR A 795 -7.65 -37.11 -30.82
CA THR A 795 -9.07 -37.42 -30.57
C THR A 795 -9.79 -36.16 -30.09
N TYR A 796 -10.91 -35.84 -30.72
CA TYR A 796 -11.82 -34.74 -30.36
C TYR A 796 -12.17 -34.79 -28.86
N LEU A 797 -12.06 -33.65 -28.16
CA LEU A 797 -12.59 -33.47 -26.81
C LEU A 797 -13.45 -32.21 -26.79
N SER A 798 -14.72 -32.41 -26.41
CA SER A 798 -15.74 -31.40 -26.19
C SER A 798 -15.97 -31.29 -24.69
N ASP A 799 -16.26 -30.05 -24.24
CA ASP A 799 -16.67 -29.62 -22.90
C ASP A 799 -15.79 -30.09 -21.73
N HIS A 800 -14.96 -29.19 -21.19
CA HIS A 800 -14.61 -28.96 -19.76
C HIS A 800 -13.28 -28.19 -19.62
N HIS A 801 -13.15 -27.36 -18.56
CA HIS A 801 -12.03 -26.44 -18.29
C HIS A 801 -10.63 -27.09 -18.35
N ASP A 802 -9.80 -26.62 -19.28
CA ASP A 802 -8.42 -27.06 -19.46
C ASP A 802 -7.43 -26.18 -18.66
N TYR A 803 -6.46 -26.81 -17.99
CA TYR A 803 -5.35 -26.13 -17.32
C TYR A 803 -4.04 -26.41 -18.07
N LEU A 804 -3.22 -25.38 -18.27
CA LEU A 804 -1.90 -25.52 -18.88
C LEU A 804 -0.86 -25.62 -17.76
N MET A 805 -0.10 -26.72 -17.71
CA MET A 805 1.05 -26.83 -16.81
C MET A 805 2.33 -26.58 -17.59
N ILE A 806 3.09 -25.60 -17.13
CA ILE A 806 4.41 -25.27 -17.67
C ILE A 806 5.44 -25.81 -16.69
N THR A 807 6.33 -26.66 -17.18
CA THR A 807 7.45 -27.25 -16.43
C THR A 807 8.76 -26.81 -17.07
N LEU A 808 9.63 -26.19 -16.27
CA LEU A 808 10.95 -25.73 -16.67
C LEU A 808 12.02 -26.69 -16.15
N ASN A 809 12.69 -27.39 -17.07
CA ASN A 809 13.78 -28.31 -16.77
C ASN A 809 15.15 -27.68 -17.09
N ARG A 810 16.09 -27.72 -16.14
CA ARG A 810 17.42 -27.10 -16.29
C ARG A 810 18.31 -27.98 -17.18
N THR A 811 18.33 -27.74 -18.49
CA THR A 811 19.43 -28.17 -19.36
C THR A 811 20.30 -26.96 -19.74
N GLU A 812 21.49 -26.87 -19.17
CA GLU A 812 22.51 -25.87 -19.56
C GLU A 812 22.93 -26.11 -21.01
N LEU A 813 22.56 -25.20 -21.93
CA LEU A 813 23.29 -25.03 -23.18
C LEU A 813 24.56 -24.22 -22.87
N LYS A 814 25.72 -24.85 -23.09
CA LYS A 814 27.05 -24.22 -22.96
C LYS A 814 27.09 -22.91 -23.76
N PRO A 815 27.83 -21.90 -23.27
CA PRO A 815 28.01 -20.66 -24.02
C PRO A 815 28.67 -20.96 -25.37
N GLU A 816 28.10 -20.42 -26.46
CA GLU A 816 28.76 -20.41 -27.76
C GLU A 816 30.12 -19.73 -27.61
N VAL A 817 31.15 -20.48 -27.99
CA VAL A 817 32.51 -19.99 -28.19
C VAL A 817 32.45 -18.91 -29.26
N SER A 818 33.14 -17.80 -29.01
CA SER A 818 33.26 -16.66 -29.92
C SER A 818 33.59 -17.08 -31.35
N LEU A 819 32.90 -16.47 -32.31
CA LEU A 819 33.44 -16.09 -33.61
C LEU A 819 32.87 -14.73 -34.04
#